data_AF-A0A3S9YKK9-F1
#
_entry.id   AF-A0A3S9YKK9-F1
#
_cell.length_a   1.000
_cell.length_b   1.000
_cell.length_c   1.000
_cell.angle_alpha   90.00
_cell.angle_beta   90.00
_cell.angle_gamma   90.00
#
_symmetry.space_group_name_H-M   'P 1'
#
loop_
_entity.id
_entity.type
_entity.pdbx_description
1 polymer ?
#
loop_
_entity_poly.entity_id
_entity_poly.type
_entity_poly.pdbx_seq_one_letter_code
_entity_poly.pdbx_strand_id
1 'polypeptide(L)'
;MSTVQDQDQLTGWRRFRRRVPNGFAIIFSVLGLFCALTALIGPLRRGLHPVIYWLDTLTIPVAPNFAYAAFLFLLGAAMTARKRVALWFVVAYMVLVTLADALFLAHGYWEFAFSLVLCAAALVLLLVSHREFYAITRRGAFLRAILVLAGGLVAAVLIGWGLVSLAPGTLEPGAANRLLWTANRVCGGLVGGHIVEGHPPHWISAVLGLLGALALLNAAATLFRSQRMEAALHGDEEARIRALLDRYGSQDSLGYFASRRDKAVVFSPSGKAAVTYRVEAGVCLASGDPVGDREAWTQAIEAWLEVAGRYGWQPAVMGASESGAKAFARSGLGALQLGDEAILHVKDFDLDGREMRVTRQAVNRVERTGATFRVRRHSALTDEEMQEVIHRADAWRDTETERGFSMALDRLGDPEDGECLLAEAFDGDGNMIALLSFVPWGKDGISLDVMRRDRSAPNGVMEFMVARLCAQAGAMGVRRISLNFAVFRSAFEEGARIGAGPVLKVWRRLLLFFSKWWQLEALYRSNAKYNPEWYPRFLCYADAGALARIALGSGIAEGFVDVPSLVTLWGKGHKKRVLAPASTAGLPSLDELGLVKTGPATEEELHEQELAALPEQVRVRHRKLERLREAGTDPYPVGVQRTHTLGQVRDEYPDLTPGTRSGKSVSVAGRVLLTRDHGGVLFAVLRDWSGDLQVALTRDGSGKELLDRFGSDIDLGDHVEAEGEVGTSDRGELTVFVTRWRLTAKCLRPLPDKRRGLSDPEAKVRQRYVDLVVSTDARENVRARSTAVQALRQGLIDRGYLEVETPMLQQIHGGANARPFHTHINAYDLDLYLRIAPELYLKRLCVGGMEKVFEMGRTFRNEGISYKHNPEFTMLEAYQAFADYDVMLDLTRELIQGAAVAAFGTATARKADANGRLVEHDISGIWPVKTVYGAISEALGEEVDADTAPDRLRRLCHASAVPVKPEMGRGDIVLEMYERLVEEKTQLPTFYKDFPTDVSPLTRQHRKDPRLAERWDLVAFGTELGTAYSELTDPVEQRRRLTAQSLLAAGGDPEAMELDEDFLQALEYAMPPTGGLGIGVDRLVMFLTGLSIRETLPFPLVRRR
;
A
#
# COMPACT_ATOMS: atom_id res chain seq x y z
N MET A 1 14.90 -45.94 8.95
CA MET A 1 15.14 -46.28 10.38
C MET A 1 16.57 -46.79 10.54
N SER A 2 17.20 -46.43 11.66
CA SER A 2 18.62 -46.53 12.04
C SER A 2 19.53 -45.42 11.48
N THR A 3 20.22 -44.72 12.41
CA THR A 3 21.19 -43.61 12.27
C THR A 3 20.71 -42.15 12.47
N VAL A 4 19.75 -41.88 13.37
CA VAL A 4 19.50 -40.51 13.91
C VAL A 4 19.70 -40.46 15.44
N GLN A 5 20.45 -41.40 16.01
CA GLN A 5 20.68 -41.47 17.46
C GLN A 5 22.17 -41.48 17.84
N ASP A 6 23.03 -40.83 17.03
CA ASP A 6 24.49 -40.92 17.19
C ASP A 6 25.22 -39.57 17.02
N GLN A 7 24.57 -38.44 17.34
CA GLN A 7 25.23 -37.12 17.33
C GLN A 7 25.78 -36.67 18.68
N ASP A 8 25.54 -37.37 19.79
CA ASP A 8 26.06 -36.98 21.11
C ASP A 8 27.17 -37.88 21.70
N GLN A 9 27.75 -38.80 20.93
CA GLN A 9 28.95 -39.54 21.34
C GLN A 9 30.04 -39.58 20.25
N LEU A 10 30.53 -38.42 19.83
CA LEU A 10 31.78 -38.36 19.07
C LEU A 10 32.97 -38.65 19.99
N THR A 11 33.64 -39.79 19.79
CA THR A 11 34.92 -40.12 20.46
C THR A 11 35.89 -38.95 20.39
N GLY A 12 36.61 -38.65 21.49
CA GLY A 12 37.54 -37.50 21.57
C GLY A 12 38.55 -37.44 20.41
N TRP A 13 38.92 -38.61 19.87
CA TRP A 13 39.78 -38.74 18.69
C TRP A 13 39.16 -38.21 17.38
N ARG A 14 37.86 -38.44 17.11
CA ARG A 14 37.19 -37.89 15.93
C ARG A 14 37.02 -36.37 16.04
N ARG A 15 36.72 -35.85 17.24
CA ARG A 15 36.63 -34.41 17.51
C ARG A 15 37.99 -33.73 17.35
N PHE A 16 39.09 -34.39 17.75
CA PHE A 16 40.46 -33.92 17.54
C PHE A 16 40.84 -33.87 16.04
N ARG A 17 40.62 -34.96 15.29
CA ARG A 17 40.91 -35.02 13.85
C ARG A 17 40.20 -33.92 13.05
N ARG A 18 38.95 -33.61 13.39
CA ARG A 18 38.18 -32.49 12.80
C ARG A 18 38.84 -31.11 12.97
N ARG A 19 39.70 -30.93 13.98
CA ARG A 19 40.41 -29.67 14.27
C ARG A 19 41.80 -29.58 13.62
N VAL A 20 42.36 -30.70 13.16
CA VAL A 20 43.70 -30.75 12.53
C VAL A 20 43.85 -29.76 11.37
N PRO A 21 42.91 -29.65 10.40
CA PRO A 21 43.02 -28.65 9.33
C PRO A 21 43.14 -27.22 9.85
N ASN A 22 42.36 -26.86 10.87
CA ASN A 22 42.39 -25.53 11.48
C ASN A 22 43.68 -25.28 12.27
N GLY A 23 44.22 -26.30 12.94
CA GLY A 23 45.51 -26.21 13.64
C GLY A 23 46.66 -25.85 12.69
N PHE A 24 46.78 -26.58 11.58
CA PHE A 24 47.78 -26.25 10.54
C PHE A 24 47.54 -24.90 9.88
N ALA A 25 46.27 -24.52 9.68
CA ALA A 25 45.93 -23.21 9.14
C ALA A 25 46.43 -22.05 10.03
N ILE A 26 46.28 -22.19 11.35
CA ILE A 26 46.78 -21.21 12.33
C ILE A 26 48.31 -21.13 12.26
N ILE A 27 49.01 -22.28 12.24
CA ILE A 27 50.48 -22.32 12.16
C ILE A 27 50.99 -21.55 10.93
N PHE A 28 50.46 -21.85 9.73
CA PHE A 28 50.87 -21.14 8.52
C PHE A 28 50.53 -19.65 8.53
N SER A 29 49.39 -19.27 9.12
CA SER A 29 49.00 -17.87 9.22
C SER A 29 49.91 -17.08 10.16
N VAL A 30 50.32 -17.67 11.28
CA VAL A 30 51.27 -17.06 12.23
C VAL A 30 52.65 -16.89 11.58
N LEU A 31 53.14 -17.93 10.88
CA LEU A 31 54.42 -17.86 10.17
C LEU A 31 54.39 -16.86 9.01
N GLY A 32 53.27 -16.76 8.28
CA GLY A 32 53.06 -15.74 7.26
C GLY A 32 53.14 -14.33 7.84
N LEU A 33 52.49 -14.08 8.99
CA LEU A 33 52.56 -12.79 9.68
C LEU A 33 53.98 -12.46 10.13
N PHE A 34 54.69 -13.43 10.68
CA PHE A 34 56.08 -13.29 11.08
C PHE A 34 57.00 -12.92 9.89
N CYS A 35 56.85 -13.60 8.74
CA CYS A 35 57.57 -13.28 7.50
C CYS A 35 57.27 -11.86 7.00
N ALA A 36 56.00 -11.42 7.06
CA ALA A 36 55.59 -10.09 6.61
C ALA A 36 56.16 -8.98 7.51
N LEU A 37 56.10 -9.15 8.83
CA LEU A 37 56.60 -8.17 9.80
C LEU A 37 58.13 -8.03 9.72
N THR A 38 58.84 -9.14 9.57
CA THR A 38 60.31 -9.14 9.41
C THR A 38 60.76 -8.63 8.04
N ALA A 39 59.92 -8.74 7.00
CA ALA A 39 60.17 -8.09 5.71
C ALA A 39 59.98 -6.57 5.76
N LEU A 40 59.00 -6.09 6.54
CA LEU A 40 58.65 -4.68 6.64
C LEU A 40 59.57 -3.89 7.59
N ILE A 41 59.95 -4.49 8.72
CA ILE A 41 60.67 -3.79 9.81
C ILE A 41 62.11 -4.30 9.90
N GLY A 42 63.04 -3.59 9.24
CA GLY A 42 64.46 -3.96 9.19
C GLY A 42 65.16 -4.13 10.56
N PRO A 43 64.90 -3.29 11.59
CA PRO A 43 65.43 -3.50 12.94
C PRO A 43 64.90 -4.76 13.63
N LEU A 44 63.61 -5.08 13.43
CA LEU A 44 62.97 -6.28 13.98
C LEU A 44 63.60 -7.55 13.41
N ARG A 45 63.92 -7.55 12.11
CA ARG A 45 64.64 -8.64 11.44
C ARG A 45 66.02 -8.90 12.07
N ARG A 46 66.76 -7.84 12.40
CA ARG A 46 68.08 -7.98 13.04
C ARG A 46 67.97 -8.52 14.47
N GLY A 47 67.00 -8.03 15.25
CA GLY A 47 66.75 -8.50 16.62
C GLY A 47 66.25 -9.95 16.71
N LEU A 48 65.47 -10.40 15.72
CA LEU A 48 64.90 -11.76 15.67
C LEU A 48 65.73 -12.75 14.84
N HIS A 49 66.95 -12.40 14.42
CA HIS A 49 67.81 -13.28 13.63
C HIS A 49 68.05 -14.66 14.27
N PRO A 50 68.26 -14.80 15.60
CA PRO A 50 68.39 -16.12 16.22
C PRO A 50 67.11 -16.96 16.10
N VAL A 51 65.94 -16.33 16.15
CA VAL A 51 64.64 -16.99 16.01
C VAL A 51 64.42 -17.42 14.56
N ILE A 52 64.78 -16.58 13.58
CA ILE A 52 64.71 -16.91 12.15
C ILE A 52 65.62 -18.11 11.85
N TYR A 53 66.87 -18.07 12.32
CA TYR A 53 67.83 -19.16 12.15
C TYR A 53 67.29 -20.46 12.76
N TRP A 54 66.75 -20.40 13.97
CA TRP A 54 66.18 -21.57 14.64
C TRP A 54 64.95 -22.13 13.93
N LEU A 55 64.06 -21.27 13.40
CA LEU A 55 62.90 -21.71 12.61
C LEU A 55 63.29 -22.29 11.24
N ASP A 56 64.31 -21.74 10.58
CA ASP A 56 64.89 -22.30 9.35
C ASP A 56 65.49 -23.70 9.60
N THR A 57 66.15 -23.92 10.75
CA THR A 57 66.65 -25.24 11.17
C THR A 57 65.52 -26.22 11.49
N LEU A 58 64.35 -25.73 11.91
CA LEU A 58 63.11 -26.52 12.10
C LEU A 58 62.29 -26.67 10.81
N THR A 59 62.95 -26.50 9.66
CA THR A 59 62.52 -26.84 8.31
C THR A 59 61.27 -26.17 7.74
N ILE A 60 60.72 -25.15 8.39
CA ILE A 60 59.85 -24.21 7.67
C ILE A 60 60.72 -23.00 7.32
N PRO A 61 61.18 -22.83 6.07
CA PRO A 61 62.04 -21.72 5.70
C PRO A 61 61.25 -20.44 5.96
N VAL A 62 61.76 -19.56 6.80
CA VAL A 62 61.14 -18.30 7.20
C VAL A 62 61.90 -17.17 6.51
N ALA A 63 61.57 -16.94 5.25
CA ALA A 63 62.16 -15.85 4.48
C ALA A 63 61.46 -14.52 4.82
N PRO A 64 62.20 -13.44 5.18
CA PRO A 64 61.65 -12.09 5.35
C PRO A 64 61.32 -11.48 3.98
N ASN A 65 60.26 -12.01 3.37
CA ASN A 65 59.83 -11.74 2.01
C ASN A 65 58.30 -11.72 1.94
N PHE A 66 57.74 -10.63 1.40
CA PHE A 66 56.29 -10.49 1.20
C PHE A 66 55.70 -11.58 0.31
N ALA A 67 56.43 -12.07 -0.69
CA ALA A 67 55.94 -13.14 -1.57
C ALA A 67 55.77 -14.46 -0.81
N TYR A 68 56.73 -14.79 0.06
CA TYR A 68 56.67 -15.99 0.86
C TYR A 68 55.65 -15.87 2.01
N ALA A 69 55.52 -14.68 2.61
CA ALA A 69 54.46 -14.41 3.58
C ALA A 69 53.06 -14.61 2.96
N ALA A 70 52.85 -14.07 1.76
CA ALA A 70 51.60 -14.27 1.01
C ALA A 70 51.33 -15.77 0.76
N PHE A 71 52.35 -16.53 0.35
CA PHE A 71 52.24 -17.98 0.16
C PHE A 71 51.70 -18.71 1.39
N LEU A 72 52.27 -18.43 2.56
CA LEU A 72 51.88 -19.06 3.82
C LEU A 72 50.44 -18.70 4.22
N PHE A 73 50.02 -17.44 4.06
CA PHE A 73 48.63 -17.04 4.31
C PHE A 73 47.64 -17.78 3.40
N LEU A 74 47.99 -17.94 2.12
CA LEU A 74 47.17 -18.66 1.16
C LEU A 74 47.06 -20.15 1.49
N LEU A 75 48.17 -20.76 1.89
CA LEU A 75 48.20 -22.15 2.34
C LEU A 75 47.34 -22.33 3.59
N GLY A 76 47.45 -21.42 4.56
CA GLY A 76 46.61 -21.39 5.76
C GLY A 76 45.11 -21.32 5.41
N ALA A 77 44.72 -20.38 4.55
CA ALA A 77 43.34 -20.24 4.09
C ALA A 77 42.81 -21.49 3.38
N ALA A 78 43.66 -22.18 2.59
CA ALA A 78 43.29 -23.41 1.90
C ALA A 78 43.13 -24.62 2.85
N MET A 79 43.89 -24.65 3.94
CA MET A 79 43.76 -25.62 5.02
C MET A 79 42.48 -25.40 5.82
N THR A 80 42.11 -24.15 6.14
CA THR A 80 40.81 -23.80 6.73
C THR A 80 39.65 -24.22 5.84
N ALA A 81 39.78 -24.03 4.52
CA ALA A 81 38.81 -24.46 3.53
C ALA A 81 38.83 -25.98 3.26
N ARG A 82 39.63 -26.76 4.01
CA ARG A 82 39.70 -28.24 3.97
C ARG A 82 39.97 -28.81 2.56
N LYS A 83 40.76 -28.10 1.75
CA LYS A 83 41.04 -28.48 0.36
C LYS A 83 42.06 -29.62 0.27
N ARG A 84 41.73 -30.67 -0.50
CA ARG A 84 42.64 -31.81 -0.73
C ARG A 84 43.99 -31.41 -1.34
N VAL A 85 44.01 -30.40 -2.20
CA VAL A 85 45.25 -29.94 -2.85
C VAL A 85 46.22 -29.33 -1.83
N ALA A 86 45.71 -28.60 -0.83
CA ALA A 86 46.54 -28.04 0.23
C ALA A 86 47.14 -29.14 1.11
N LEU A 87 46.34 -30.14 1.47
CA LEU A 87 46.82 -31.33 2.17
C LEU A 87 47.97 -31.99 1.41
N TRP A 88 47.76 -32.34 0.13
CA TRP A 88 48.79 -33.05 -0.64
C TRP A 88 50.03 -32.21 -0.90
N PHE A 89 49.88 -30.89 -1.04
CA PHE A 89 51.02 -29.99 -1.13
C PHE A 89 51.86 -30.00 0.14
N VAL A 90 51.23 -29.85 1.31
CA VAL A 90 51.92 -29.89 2.62
C VAL A 90 52.54 -31.27 2.85
N VAL A 91 51.84 -32.35 2.52
CA VAL A 91 52.35 -33.72 2.61
C VAL A 91 53.58 -33.90 1.72
N ALA A 92 53.54 -33.49 0.45
CA ALA A 92 54.67 -33.60 -0.45
C ALA A 92 55.88 -32.80 0.03
N TYR A 93 55.64 -31.59 0.54
CA TYR A 93 56.68 -30.75 1.13
C TYR A 93 57.29 -31.39 2.39
N MET A 94 56.46 -31.86 3.32
CA MET A 94 56.92 -32.55 4.52
C MET A 94 57.69 -33.84 4.20
N VAL A 95 57.30 -34.59 3.17
CA VAL A 95 58.06 -35.76 2.69
C VAL A 95 59.44 -35.34 2.18
N LEU A 96 59.52 -34.29 1.35
CA LEU A 96 60.79 -33.80 0.81
C LEU A 96 61.73 -33.36 1.94
N VAL A 97 61.20 -32.60 2.91
CA VAL A 97 61.93 -32.15 4.10
C VAL A 97 62.41 -33.33 4.94
N THR A 98 61.52 -34.29 5.24
CA THR A 98 61.86 -35.49 6.03
C THR A 98 62.98 -36.30 5.35
N LEU A 99 62.96 -36.40 4.01
CA LEU A 99 64.01 -37.06 3.24
C LEU A 99 65.34 -36.29 3.26
N ALA A 100 65.28 -34.95 3.14
CA ALA A 100 66.48 -34.10 3.22
C ALA A 100 67.13 -34.19 4.61
N ASP A 101 66.34 -34.08 5.68
CA ASP A 101 66.84 -34.20 7.06
C ASP A 101 67.44 -35.58 7.32
N ALA A 102 66.84 -36.65 6.79
CA ALA A 102 67.40 -37.99 6.90
C ALA A 102 68.73 -38.13 6.16
N LEU A 103 68.87 -37.50 4.98
CA LEU A 103 70.12 -37.45 4.24
C LEU A 103 71.19 -36.62 4.97
N PHE A 104 70.86 -35.46 5.52
CA PHE A 104 71.78 -34.65 6.31
C PHE A 104 72.22 -35.39 7.57
N LEU A 105 71.30 -36.06 8.27
CA LEU A 105 71.63 -36.89 9.42
C LEU A 105 72.57 -38.04 9.05
N ALA A 106 72.36 -38.68 7.89
CA ALA A 106 73.25 -39.72 7.36
C ALA A 106 74.65 -39.21 7.00
N HIS A 107 74.79 -37.91 6.69
CA HIS A 107 76.08 -37.25 6.44
C HIS A 107 76.68 -36.61 7.71
N GLY A 108 76.14 -36.88 8.89
CA GLY A 108 76.71 -36.49 10.18
C GLY A 108 76.18 -35.18 10.78
N TYR A 109 75.17 -34.55 10.18
CA TYR A 109 74.56 -33.31 10.70
C TYR A 109 73.47 -33.62 11.74
N TRP A 110 73.86 -33.86 12.99
CA TRP A 110 72.96 -34.27 14.09
C TRP A 110 71.92 -33.23 14.50
N GLU A 111 72.14 -31.95 14.20
CA GLU A 111 71.22 -30.85 14.48
C GLU A 111 69.85 -30.99 13.79
N PHE A 112 69.75 -31.77 12.70
CA PHE A 112 68.50 -32.05 12.00
C PHE A 112 67.66 -33.18 12.61
N ALA A 113 68.18 -33.91 13.61
CA ALA A 113 67.48 -35.06 14.20
C ALA A 113 66.12 -34.68 14.83
N PHE A 114 66.04 -33.50 15.48
CA PHE A 114 64.81 -33.00 16.06
C PHE A 114 63.78 -32.59 14.99
N SER A 115 64.24 -31.93 13.93
CA SER A 115 63.41 -31.56 12.78
C SER A 115 62.79 -32.79 12.10
N LEU A 116 63.60 -33.85 11.92
CA LEU A 116 63.15 -35.11 11.34
C LEU A 116 61.98 -35.73 12.12
N VAL A 117 62.06 -35.78 13.45
CA VAL A 117 61.00 -36.34 14.31
C VAL A 117 59.73 -35.49 14.24
N LEU A 118 59.87 -34.16 14.31
CA LEU A 118 58.75 -33.23 14.26
C LEU A 118 58.00 -33.32 12.92
N CYS A 119 58.74 -33.31 11.80
CA CYS A 119 58.18 -33.42 10.45
C CYS A 119 57.50 -34.78 10.21
N ALA A 120 58.12 -35.87 10.67
CA ALA A 120 57.52 -37.21 10.57
C ALA A 120 56.21 -37.31 11.37
N ALA A 121 56.15 -36.75 12.58
CA ALA A 121 54.93 -36.73 13.39
C ALA A 121 53.81 -35.89 12.74
N ALA A 122 54.15 -34.71 12.22
CA ALA A 122 53.22 -33.85 11.49
C ALA A 122 52.68 -34.53 10.21
N LEU A 123 53.56 -35.23 9.47
CA LEU A 123 53.20 -36.00 8.27
C LEU A 123 52.19 -37.12 8.60
N VAL A 124 52.44 -37.91 9.65
CA VAL A 124 51.51 -38.96 10.10
C VAL A 124 50.16 -38.37 10.48
N LEU A 125 50.15 -37.26 11.23
CA LEU A 125 48.92 -36.59 11.65
C LEU A 125 48.07 -36.12 10.46
N LEU A 126 48.70 -35.57 9.41
CA LEU A 126 48.04 -35.14 8.18
C LEU A 126 47.48 -36.33 7.38
N LEU A 127 48.24 -37.41 7.24
CA LEU A 127 47.80 -38.63 6.53
C LEU A 127 46.62 -39.32 7.24
N VAL A 128 46.66 -39.43 8.56
CA VAL A 128 45.53 -39.96 9.33
C VAL A 128 44.31 -39.06 9.20
N SER A 129 44.48 -37.75 9.13
CA SER A 129 43.38 -36.78 9.03
C SER A 129 42.91 -36.52 7.60
N HIS A 130 43.40 -37.23 6.58
CA HIS A 130 43.11 -36.93 5.17
C HIS A 130 41.61 -36.87 4.80
N ARG A 131 40.77 -37.67 5.47
CA ARG A 131 39.31 -37.68 5.24
C ARG A 131 38.61 -36.39 5.67
N GLU A 132 39.22 -35.61 6.56
CA GLU A 132 38.71 -34.31 7.01
C GLU A 132 38.94 -33.20 5.97
N PHE A 133 39.77 -33.46 4.95
CA PHE A 133 39.98 -32.62 3.78
C PHE A 133 39.08 -33.12 2.63
N TYR A 134 37.79 -32.83 2.72
CA TYR A 134 36.79 -33.31 1.75
C TYR A 134 36.51 -32.33 0.60
N ALA A 135 36.93 -31.07 0.69
CA ALA A 135 36.60 -30.05 -0.30
C ALA A 135 37.30 -30.32 -1.64
N ILE A 136 36.50 -30.44 -2.70
CA ILE A 136 36.94 -30.73 -4.07
C ILE A 136 37.44 -29.42 -4.73
N THR A 137 38.56 -29.48 -5.44
CA THR A 137 39.07 -28.37 -6.27
C THR A 137 38.70 -28.55 -7.73
N ARG A 138 38.47 -27.44 -8.45
CA ARG A 138 38.06 -27.46 -9.86
C ARG A 138 39.11 -28.15 -10.74
N ARG A 139 38.67 -29.08 -11.60
CA ARG A 139 39.54 -29.71 -12.61
C ARG A 139 40.18 -28.64 -13.51
N GLY A 140 41.50 -28.66 -13.64
CA GLY A 140 42.28 -27.71 -14.45
C GLY A 140 42.62 -26.37 -13.77
N ALA A 141 42.13 -26.10 -12.55
CA ALA A 141 42.52 -24.89 -11.80
C ALA A 141 44.01 -24.86 -11.46
N PHE A 142 44.61 -26.03 -11.21
CA PHE A 142 46.03 -26.18 -10.95
C PHE A 142 46.90 -25.73 -12.14
N LEU A 143 46.60 -26.21 -13.35
CA LEU A 143 47.33 -25.82 -14.57
C LEU A 143 47.20 -24.32 -14.84
N ARG A 144 46.01 -23.75 -14.66
CA ARG A 144 45.78 -22.30 -14.83
C ARG A 144 46.52 -21.48 -13.79
N ALA A 145 46.56 -21.93 -12.53
CA ALA A 145 47.32 -21.25 -11.50
C ALA A 145 48.82 -21.24 -11.80
N ILE A 146 49.37 -22.35 -12.34
CA ILE A 146 50.76 -22.41 -12.81
C ILE A 146 51.00 -21.41 -13.95
N LEU A 147 50.10 -21.35 -14.93
CA LEU A 147 50.21 -20.40 -16.05
C LEU A 147 50.13 -18.94 -15.59
N VAL A 148 49.22 -18.62 -14.67
CA VAL A 148 49.09 -17.28 -14.07
C VAL A 148 50.33 -16.93 -13.25
N LEU A 149 50.88 -17.90 -12.50
CA LEU A 149 52.11 -17.70 -11.73
C LEU A 149 53.29 -17.44 -12.67
N ALA A 150 53.48 -18.29 -13.68
CA ALA A 150 54.58 -18.16 -14.63
C ALA A 150 54.50 -16.84 -15.40
N GLY A 151 53.32 -16.49 -15.94
CA GLY A 151 53.11 -15.22 -16.63
C GLY A 151 53.30 -14.00 -15.73
N GLY A 152 52.78 -14.05 -14.50
CA GLY A 152 52.92 -12.98 -13.52
C GLY A 152 54.38 -12.78 -13.07
N LEU A 153 55.11 -13.86 -12.83
CA LEU A 153 56.53 -13.81 -12.48
C LEU A 153 57.36 -13.28 -13.66
N VAL A 154 57.13 -13.75 -14.89
CA VAL A 154 57.83 -13.22 -16.08
C VAL A 154 57.60 -11.72 -16.24
N ALA A 155 56.35 -11.26 -16.13
CA ALA A 155 56.03 -9.84 -16.21
C ALA A 155 56.72 -9.03 -15.09
N ALA A 156 56.68 -9.53 -13.84
CA ALA A 156 57.34 -8.89 -12.71
C ALA A 156 58.86 -8.83 -12.87
N VAL A 157 59.49 -9.86 -13.42
CA VAL A 157 60.92 -9.89 -13.73
C VAL A 157 61.27 -8.89 -14.84
N LEU A 158 60.47 -8.79 -15.90
CA LEU A 158 60.72 -7.84 -16.99
C LEU A 158 60.56 -6.38 -16.55
N ILE A 159 59.48 -6.07 -15.81
CA ILE A 159 59.25 -4.73 -15.23
C ILE A 159 60.39 -4.39 -14.26
N GLY A 160 60.76 -5.37 -13.42
CA GLY A 160 61.83 -5.20 -12.47
C GLY A 160 63.19 -4.98 -13.10
N TRP A 161 63.48 -5.69 -14.19
CA TRP A 161 64.71 -5.53 -14.95
C TRP A 161 64.81 -4.14 -15.57
N GLY A 162 63.69 -3.59 -16.05
CA GLY A 162 63.60 -2.19 -16.47
C GLY A 162 63.90 -1.20 -15.33
N LEU A 163 63.28 -1.39 -14.17
CA LEU A 163 63.49 -0.53 -12.98
C LEU A 163 64.94 -0.57 -12.48
N VAL A 164 65.53 -1.77 -12.37
CA VAL A 164 66.93 -1.95 -11.97
C VAL A 164 67.88 -1.41 -13.03
N SER A 165 67.50 -1.42 -14.31
CA SER A 165 68.31 -0.83 -15.39
C SER A 165 68.31 0.71 -15.36
N LEU A 166 67.20 1.34 -14.93
CA LEU A 166 67.09 2.79 -14.78
C LEU A 166 67.79 3.31 -13.52
N ALA A 167 67.84 2.52 -12.45
CA ALA A 167 68.48 2.89 -11.19
C ALA A 167 69.30 1.71 -10.60
N PRO A 168 70.45 1.36 -11.20
CA PRO A 168 71.22 0.17 -10.85
C PRO A 168 71.94 0.25 -9.49
N GLY A 169 72.15 1.45 -8.96
CA GLY A 169 72.90 1.63 -7.71
C GLY A 169 74.33 1.10 -7.82
N THR A 170 74.70 0.17 -6.93
CA THR A 170 76.05 -0.45 -6.88
C THR A 170 76.13 -1.82 -7.57
N LEU A 171 75.06 -2.27 -8.25
CA LEU A 171 75.06 -3.54 -8.98
C LEU A 171 76.03 -3.53 -10.16
N GLU A 172 76.74 -4.65 -10.35
CA GLU A 172 77.68 -4.82 -11.46
C GLU A 172 77.08 -4.46 -12.84
N PRO A 173 77.86 -3.82 -13.74
CA PRO A 173 77.42 -3.51 -15.08
C PRO A 173 77.20 -4.78 -15.92
N GLY A 174 75.97 -5.02 -16.36
CA GLY A 174 75.66 -6.13 -17.26
C GLY A 174 74.16 -6.42 -17.33
N ALA A 175 73.60 -6.46 -18.54
CA ALA A 175 72.18 -6.72 -18.76
C ALA A 175 71.74 -8.08 -18.20
N ALA A 176 72.57 -9.12 -18.39
CA ALA A 176 72.32 -10.47 -17.90
C ALA A 176 72.37 -10.55 -16.36
N ASN A 177 73.37 -9.92 -15.73
CA ASN A 177 73.52 -9.93 -14.26
C ASN A 177 72.36 -9.21 -13.57
N ARG A 178 71.89 -8.08 -14.11
CA ARG A 178 70.71 -7.35 -13.60
C ARG A 178 69.42 -8.15 -13.77
N LEU A 179 69.28 -8.91 -14.86
CA LEU A 179 68.12 -9.78 -15.09
C LEU A 179 68.10 -10.95 -14.09
N LEU A 180 69.23 -11.63 -13.90
CA LEU A 180 69.39 -12.72 -12.94
C LEU A 180 69.12 -12.28 -11.51
N TRP A 181 69.66 -11.13 -11.10
CA TRP A 181 69.41 -10.55 -9.78
C TRP A 181 67.92 -10.22 -9.58
N THR A 182 67.26 -9.62 -10.58
CA THR A 182 65.83 -9.31 -10.53
C THR A 182 64.98 -10.58 -10.45
N ALA A 183 65.29 -11.58 -11.29
CA ALA A 183 64.60 -12.87 -11.29
C ALA A 183 64.66 -13.56 -9.94
N ASN A 184 65.84 -13.57 -9.32
CA ASN A 184 66.02 -14.13 -7.99
C ASN A 184 65.18 -13.38 -6.93
N ARG A 185 65.16 -12.04 -6.99
CA ARG A 185 64.42 -11.22 -6.01
C ARG A 185 62.89 -11.35 -6.14
N VAL A 186 62.38 -11.40 -7.36
CA VAL A 186 60.93 -11.56 -7.66
C VAL A 186 60.47 -12.98 -7.29
N CYS A 187 61.27 -14.00 -7.59
CA CYS A 187 60.97 -15.40 -7.23
C CYS A 187 61.31 -15.74 -5.78
N GLY A 188 61.69 -14.75 -4.97
CA GLY A 188 61.89 -14.89 -3.54
C GLY A 188 63.09 -15.73 -3.09
N GLY A 189 64.13 -15.82 -3.91
CA GLY A 189 65.35 -16.58 -3.60
C GLY A 189 65.46 -17.93 -4.30
N LEU A 190 64.43 -18.35 -5.06
CA LEU A 190 64.33 -19.69 -5.65
C LEU A 190 65.14 -19.87 -6.94
N VAL A 191 65.61 -18.80 -7.58
CA VAL A 191 66.42 -18.86 -8.80
C VAL A 191 67.88 -18.76 -8.39
N GLY A 192 68.49 -19.91 -8.14
CA GLY A 192 69.90 -20.02 -7.79
C GLY A 192 70.81 -19.72 -8.98
N GLY A 193 71.53 -18.61 -8.91
CA GLY A 193 72.61 -18.26 -9.83
C GLY A 193 73.44 -17.16 -9.19
N HIS A 194 74.77 -17.29 -9.25
CA HIS A 194 75.81 -16.45 -8.65
C HIS A 194 75.35 -15.15 -7.97
N ILE A 195 75.71 -14.98 -6.70
CA ILE A 195 75.49 -13.75 -5.93
C ILE A 195 76.14 -12.60 -6.70
N VAL A 196 75.35 -11.85 -7.45
CA VAL A 196 75.80 -10.63 -8.11
C VAL A 196 76.05 -9.62 -6.99
N GLU A 197 77.30 -9.17 -6.84
CA GLU A 197 77.68 -8.21 -5.80
C GLU A 197 77.07 -6.82 -6.11
N GLY A 198 76.71 -6.11 -5.03
CA GLY A 198 76.02 -4.82 -5.10
C GLY A 198 74.51 -4.89 -4.90
N HIS A 199 73.89 -3.72 -4.72
CA HIS A 199 72.45 -3.63 -4.51
C HIS A 199 71.87 -2.34 -5.14
N PRO A 200 70.67 -2.42 -5.75
CA PRO A 200 69.92 -1.23 -6.09
C PRO A 200 69.34 -0.60 -4.81
N PRO A 201 68.79 0.62 -4.88
CA PRO A 201 68.09 1.23 -3.74
C PRO A 201 67.09 0.27 -3.08
N HIS A 202 67.05 0.23 -1.74
CA HIS A 202 66.26 -0.75 -0.99
C HIS A 202 64.76 -0.75 -1.32
N TRP A 203 64.21 0.40 -1.73
CA TRP A 203 62.81 0.49 -2.16
C TRP A 203 62.53 -0.34 -3.42
N ILE A 204 63.48 -0.46 -4.35
CA ILE A 204 63.34 -1.30 -5.56
C ILE A 204 63.23 -2.76 -5.14
N SER A 205 64.08 -3.20 -4.20
CA SER A 205 64.02 -4.57 -3.67
C SER A 205 62.68 -4.90 -2.99
N ALA A 206 62.04 -3.91 -2.35
CA ALA A 206 60.72 -4.07 -1.74
C ALA A 206 59.61 -4.12 -2.81
N VAL A 207 59.69 -3.27 -3.84
CA VAL A 207 58.76 -3.27 -4.98
C VAL A 207 58.83 -4.59 -5.75
N LEU A 208 60.01 -5.12 -6.02
CA LEU A 208 60.18 -6.42 -6.70
C LEU A 208 59.61 -7.58 -5.88
N GLY A 209 59.86 -7.58 -4.56
CA GLY A 209 59.26 -8.55 -3.65
C GLY A 209 57.73 -8.45 -3.61
N LEU A 210 57.17 -7.24 -3.68
CA LEU A 210 55.74 -7.00 -3.77
C LEU A 210 55.16 -7.49 -5.11
N LEU A 211 55.84 -7.25 -6.23
CA LEU A 211 55.42 -7.75 -7.55
C LEU A 211 55.42 -9.28 -7.61
N GLY A 212 56.45 -9.93 -7.05
CA GLY A 212 56.48 -11.38 -6.88
C GLY A 212 55.35 -11.88 -5.97
N ALA A 213 55.07 -11.17 -4.87
CA ALA A 213 53.94 -11.48 -3.99
C ALA A 213 52.60 -11.36 -4.71
N LEU A 214 52.40 -10.33 -5.53
CA LEU A 214 51.20 -10.14 -6.32
C LEU A 214 51.02 -11.24 -7.39
N ALA A 215 52.10 -11.65 -8.06
CA ALA A 215 52.07 -12.77 -9.00
C ALA A 215 51.63 -14.07 -8.31
N LEU A 216 52.17 -14.33 -7.12
CA LEU A 216 51.81 -15.49 -6.31
C LEU A 216 50.39 -15.40 -5.75
N LEU A 217 49.97 -14.25 -5.23
CA LEU A 217 48.61 -13.99 -4.77
C LEU A 217 47.60 -14.19 -5.90
N ASN A 218 47.90 -13.77 -7.13
CA ASN A 218 47.04 -13.98 -8.30
C ASN A 218 46.97 -15.45 -8.72
N ALA A 219 48.10 -16.16 -8.70
CA ALA A 219 48.14 -17.59 -8.98
C ALA A 219 47.35 -18.39 -7.94
N ALA A 220 47.49 -18.04 -6.68
CA ALA A 220 46.78 -18.68 -5.59
C ALA A 220 45.29 -18.31 -5.57
N ALA A 221 44.93 -17.06 -5.87
CA ALA A 221 43.54 -16.68 -6.11
C ALA A 221 42.93 -17.49 -7.25
N THR A 222 43.72 -17.84 -8.28
CA THR A 222 43.31 -18.72 -9.38
C THR A 222 43.18 -20.19 -8.94
N LEU A 223 44.12 -20.69 -8.13
CA LEU A 223 44.13 -22.05 -7.60
C LEU A 223 42.99 -22.29 -6.60
N PHE A 224 42.75 -21.30 -5.74
CA PHE A 224 41.80 -21.36 -4.65
C PHE A 224 40.44 -20.75 -4.99
N ARG A 225 40.25 -20.26 -6.21
CA ARG A 225 38.94 -19.86 -6.72
C ARG A 225 37.98 -21.05 -6.55
N SER A 226 36.94 -20.87 -5.74
CA SER A 226 35.90 -21.87 -5.56
C SER A 226 35.28 -22.22 -6.92
N GLN A 227 34.77 -23.45 -7.05
CA GLN A 227 33.99 -23.83 -8.22
C GLN A 227 32.81 -22.86 -8.32
N ARG A 228 32.79 -22.03 -9.36
CA ARG A 228 31.59 -21.31 -9.78
C ARG A 228 30.64 -22.37 -10.31
N MET A 229 29.58 -22.61 -9.55
CA MET A 229 28.39 -23.27 -10.07
C MET A 229 27.50 -22.14 -10.57
N GLU A 230 27.14 -22.17 -11.84
CA GLU A 230 26.08 -21.29 -12.33
C GLU A 230 24.81 -21.89 -11.72
N ALA A 231 24.29 -21.23 -10.67
CA ALA A 231 23.11 -21.67 -9.97
C ALA A 231 21.92 -21.39 -10.90
N ALA A 232 21.27 -22.44 -11.38
CA ALA A 232 20.04 -22.32 -12.14
C ALA A 232 19.13 -23.52 -11.87
N LEU A 233 17.83 -23.27 -11.75
CA LEU A 233 16.82 -24.32 -11.63
C LEU A 233 16.81 -25.15 -12.92
N HIS A 234 16.59 -26.45 -12.79
CA HIS A 234 16.60 -27.41 -13.90
C HIS A 234 15.37 -28.32 -13.89
N GLY A 235 14.87 -28.70 -15.07
CA GLY A 235 13.77 -29.68 -15.18
C GLY A 235 12.47 -29.23 -14.50
N ASP A 236 11.92 -30.06 -13.62
CA ASP A 236 10.67 -29.85 -12.88
C ASP A 236 10.86 -29.16 -11.51
N GLU A 237 12.06 -28.66 -11.20
CA GLU A 237 12.39 -28.04 -9.92
C GLU A 237 11.58 -26.77 -9.63
N GLU A 238 11.42 -25.89 -10.62
CA GLU A 238 10.62 -24.67 -10.48
C GLU A 238 9.13 -25.00 -10.23
N ALA A 239 8.57 -25.96 -10.97
CA ALA A 239 7.20 -26.42 -10.79
C ALA A 239 6.96 -26.99 -9.38
N ARG A 240 7.93 -27.72 -8.82
CA ARG A 240 7.88 -28.22 -7.43
C ARG A 240 7.94 -27.10 -6.39
N ILE A 241 8.81 -26.12 -6.58
CA ILE A 241 8.88 -24.94 -5.70
C ILE A 241 7.54 -24.19 -5.73
N ARG A 242 6.98 -23.94 -6.93
CA ARG A 242 5.67 -23.29 -7.09
C ARG A 242 4.55 -24.09 -6.41
N ALA A 243 4.52 -25.41 -6.57
CA ALA A 243 3.53 -26.26 -5.91
C ALA A 243 3.64 -26.22 -4.37
N LEU A 244 4.87 -26.14 -3.83
CA LEU A 244 5.08 -25.92 -2.40
C LEU A 244 4.65 -24.52 -1.95
N LEU A 245 4.85 -23.49 -2.78
CA LEU A 245 4.40 -22.12 -2.51
C LEU A 245 2.86 -21.99 -2.57
N ASP A 246 2.19 -22.68 -3.48
CA ASP A 246 0.73 -22.66 -3.58
C ASP A 246 0.08 -23.19 -2.30
N ARG A 247 0.70 -24.21 -1.68
CA ARG A 247 0.19 -24.83 -0.44
C ARG A 247 0.70 -24.17 0.85
N TYR A 248 1.97 -23.79 0.89
CA TYR A 248 2.66 -23.34 2.10
C TYR A 248 3.20 -21.91 2.04
N GLY A 249 3.01 -21.20 0.92
CA GLY A 249 3.59 -19.88 0.66
C GLY A 249 3.07 -18.75 1.55
N SER A 250 2.02 -18.97 2.35
CA SER A 250 1.56 -17.96 3.33
C SER A 250 2.52 -17.77 4.51
N GLN A 251 3.50 -18.66 4.68
CA GLN A 251 4.40 -18.71 5.83
C GLN A 251 5.50 -17.64 5.83
N ASP A 252 5.97 -17.20 4.66
CA ASP A 252 7.05 -16.23 4.51
C ASP A 252 6.78 -15.32 3.30
N SER A 253 6.83 -14.01 3.51
CA SER A 253 6.62 -12.99 2.47
C SER A 253 7.71 -13.00 1.40
N LEU A 254 8.90 -13.51 1.72
CA LEU A 254 10.00 -13.66 0.77
C LEU A 254 10.00 -15.02 0.06
N GLY A 255 9.05 -15.91 0.38
CA GLY A 255 9.02 -17.28 -0.12
C GLY A 255 8.93 -17.35 -1.65
N TYR A 256 8.17 -16.46 -2.29
CA TYR A 256 7.99 -16.47 -3.76
C TYR A 256 9.30 -16.24 -4.52
N PHE A 257 10.24 -15.47 -3.96
CA PHE A 257 11.56 -15.22 -4.55
C PHE A 257 12.46 -16.47 -4.57
N ALA A 258 12.08 -17.56 -3.92
CA ALA A 258 12.75 -18.84 -4.06
C ALA A 258 12.60 -19.42 -5.49
N SER A 259 11.59 -19.00 -6.25
CA SER A 259 11.34 -19.46 -7.62
C SER A 259 12.28 -18.85 -8.68
N ARG A 260 13.19 -17.94 -8.29
CA ARG A 260 14.16 -17.34 -9.22
C ARG A 260 15.00 -18.40 -9.92
N ARG A 261 15.13 -18.26 -11.24
CA ARG A 261 15.88 -19.18 -12.10
C ARG A 261 17.40 -19.06 -11.98
N ASP A 262 17.93 -18.07 -11.28
CA ASP A 262 19.36 -17.92 -10.95
C ASP A 262 19.73 -18.54 -9.59
N LYS A 263 18.79 -19.28 -8.97
CA LYS A 263 19.00 -20.09 -7.77
C LYS A 263 19.10 -21.56 -8.13
N ALA A 264 19.91 -22.28 -7.37
CA ALA A 264 19.90 -23.74 -7.31
C ALA A 264 19.02 -24.14 -6.12
N VAL A 265 18.55 -25.39 -6.10
CA VAL A 265 17.69 -25.90 -5.04
C VAL A 265 18.22 -27.21 -4.47
N VAL A 266 17.99 -27.41 -3.17
CA VAL A 266 18.11 -28.71 -2.50
C VAL A 266 16.78 -29.01 -1.82
N PHE A 267 16.16 -30.14 -2.19
CA PHE A 267 14.95 -30.63 -1.55
C PHE A 267 15.27 -31.49 -0.32
N SER A 268 14.34 -31.54 0.64
CA SER A 268 14.34 -32.58 1.66
C SER A 268 14.23 -33.96 0.99
N PRO A 269 14.72 -35.04 1.64
CA PRO A 269 14.54 -36.40 1.13
C PRO A 269 13.07 -36.78 0.89
N SER A 270 12.15 -36.15 1.63
CA SER A 270 10.70 -36.33 1.47
C SER A 270 10.08 -35.53 0.32
N GLY A 271 10.79 -34.58 -0.28
CA GLY A 271 10.25 -33.66 -1.30
C GLY A 271 9.29 -32.59 -0.77
N LYS A 272 9.00 -32.55 0.54
CA LYS A 272 8.03 -31.65 1.16
C LYS A 272 8.57 -30.26 1.52
N ALA A 273 9.88 -30.07 1.51
CA ALA A 273 10.51 -28.77 1.72
C ALA A 273 11.77 -28.61 0.85
N ALA A 274 12.19 -27.37 0.64
CA ALA A 274 13.35 -27.04 -0.19
C ALA A 274 14.10 -25.80 0.32
N VAL A 275 15.41 -25.78 0.14
CA VAL A 275 16.27 -24.60 0.35
C VAL A 275 16.85 -24.18 -1.00
N THR A 276 16.56 -22.95 -1.40
CA THR A 276 17.10 -22.35 -2.63
C THR A 276 18.29 -21.47 -2.30
N TYR A 277 19.34 -21.52 -3.13
CA TYR A 277 20.62 -20.89 -2.84
C TYR A 277 21.38 -20.51 -4.11
N ARG A 278 22.34 -19.59 -3.97
CA ARG A 278 23.31 -19.22 -5.00
C ARG A 278 24.71 -19.15 -4.40
N VAL A 279 25.74 -19.37 -5.21
CA VAL A 279 27.13 -19.39 -4.73
C VAL A 279 27.88 -18.16 -5.23
N GLU A 280 28.16 -17.21 -4.34
CA GLU A 280 28.93 -16.00 -4.65
C GLU A 280 30.17 -15.88 -3.78
N ALA A 281 31.32 -15.59 -4.41
CA ALA A 281 32.62 -15.49 -3.72
C ALA A 281 32.96 -16.66 -2.77
N GLY A 282 32.44 -17.87 -3.04
CA GLY A 282 32.63 -19.06 -2.18
C GLY A 282 31.70 -19.13 -0.96
N VAL A 283 30.67 -18.28 -0.92
CA VAL A 283 29.57 -18.31 0.05
C VAL A 283 28.38 -18.98 -0.63
N CYS A 284 27.86 -20.05 -0.04
CA CYS A 284 26.61 -20.68 -0.42
C CYS A 284 25.49 -19.93 0.30
N LEU A 285 24.86 -18.99 -0.40
CA LEU A 285 23.90 -18.04 0.15
C LEU A 285 22.47 -18.50 -0.16
N ALA A 286 21.70 -18.82 0.88
CA ALA A 286 20.26 -19.02 0.78
C ALA A 286 19.51 -17.71 1.11
N SER A 287 18.25 -17.59 0.66
CA SER A 287 17.40 -16.41 0.90
C SER A 287 16.08 -16.81 1.53
N GLY A 288 15.63 -16.09 2.55
CA GLY A 288 14.35 -16.32 3.22
C GLY A 288 14.30 -17.63 4.00
N ASP A 289 13.08 -18.09 4.29
CA ASP A 289 12.83 -19.36 4.94
C ASP A 289 12.88 -20.54 3.94
N PRO A 290 13.10 -21.79 4.39
CA PRO A 290 12.88 -22.95 3.55
C PRO A 290 11.43 -22.99 3.02
N VAL A 291 11.27 -23.31 1.74
CA VAL A 291 9.95 -23.38 1.10
C VAL A 291 9.32 -24.75 1.36
N GLY A 292 8.07 -24.78 1.85
CA GLY A 292 7.31 -26.02 2.04
C GLY A 292 6.96 -26.32 3.50
N ASP A 293 6.74 -27.58 3.82
CA ASP A 293 6.28 -28.04 5.13
C ASP A 293 7.34 -27.84 6.22
N ARG A 294 6.94 -27.18 7.33
CA ARG A 294 7.81 -26.87 8.48
C ARG A 294 8.41 -28.10 9.13
N GLU A 295 7.70 -29.24 9.09
CA GLU A 295 8.21 -30.49 9.65
C GLU A 295 9.41 -31.03 8.85
N ALA A 296 9.50 -30.69 7.56
CA ALA A 296 10.56 -31.13 6.66
C ALA A 296 11.73 -30.11 6.55
N TRP A 297 11.61 -28.91 7.15
CA TRP A 297 12.62 -27.86 7.06
C TRP A 297 14.01 -28.31 7.54
N THR A 298 14.09 -28.97 8.70
CA THR A 298 15.39 -29.42 9.24
C THR A 298 16.12 -30.35 8.26
N GLN A 299 15.40 -31.27 7.62
CA GLN A 299 15.98 -32.21 6.67
C GLN A 299 16.44 -31.52 5.38
N ALA A 300 15.70 -30.51 4.90
CA ALA A 300 16.11 -29.70 3.76
C ALA A 300 17.37 -28.87 4.08
N ILE A 301 17.44 -28.27 5.27
CA ILE A 301 18.60 -27.50 5.73
C ILE A 301 19.84 -28.40 5.85
N GLU A 302 19.72 -29.58 6.44
CA GLU A 302 20.82 -30.53 6.57
C GLU A 302 21.35 -30.99 5.20
N ALA A 303 20.45 -31.30 4.27
CA ALA A 303 20.82 -31.67 2.90
C ALA A 303 21.56 -30.52 2.19
N TRP A 304 21.10 -29.27 2.37
CA TRP A 304 21.77 -28.09 1.83
C TRP A 304 23.16 -27.85 2.45
N LEU A 305 23.31 -28.04 3.76
CA LEU A 305 24.59 -27.92 4.46
C LEU A 305 25.59 -29.00 4.00
N GLU A 306 25.11 -30.21 3.70
CA GLU A 306 25.94 -31.26 3.11
C GLU A 306 26.48 -30.85 1.73
N VAL A 307 25.63 -30.26 0.89
CA VAL A 307 26.04 -29.73 -0.42
C VAL A 307 27.08 -28.61 -0.26
N ALA A 308 26.84 -27.65 0.64
CA ALA A 308 27.81 -26.59 0.91
C ALA A 308 29.16 -27.15 1.40
N GLY A 309 29.13 -28.14 2.30
CA GLY A 309 30.31 -28.83 2.80
C GLY A 309 31.10 -29.53 1.70
N ARG A 310 30.44 -30.28 0.82
CA ARG A 310 31.08 -31.04 -0.27
C ARG A 310 31.97 -30.18 -1.17
N TYR A 311 31.54 -28.93 -1.43
CA TYR A 311 32.27 -27.98 -2.27
C TYR A 311 33.14 -27.00 -1.48
N GLY A 312 33.15 -27.09 -0.14
CA GLY A 312 33.88 -26.18 0.74
C GLY A 312 33.36 -24.74 0.66
N TRP A 313 32.06 -24.57 0.43
CA TRP A 313 31.41 -23.26 0.45
C TRP A 313 30.99 -22.90 1.87
N GLN A 314 31.07 -21.61 2.19
CA GLN A 314 30.61 -21.09 3.47
C GLN A 314 29.08 -20.94 3.42
N PRO A 315 28.28 -21.69 4.19
CA PRO A 315 26.83 -21.53 4.18
C PRO A 315 26.44 -20.26 4.94
N ALA A 316 25.51 -19.51 4.35
CA ALA A 316 24.87 -18.35 4.94
C ALA A 316 23.42 -18.23 4.45
N VAL A 317 22.55 -17.62 5.26
CA VAL A 317 21.15 -17.36 4.90
C VAL A 317 20.86 -15.90 5.12
N MET A 318 20.25 -15.22 4.15
CA MET A 318 19.86 -13.83 4.25
C MET A 318 18.34 -13.68 4.30
N GLY A 319 17.84 -12.85 5.21
CA GLY A 319 16.42 -12.48 5.25
C GLY A 319 15.51 -13.55 5.86
N ALA A 320 16.06 -14.49 6.63
CA ALA A 320 15.26 -15.50 7.30
C ALA A 320 14.30 -14.84 8.30
N SER A 321 13.05 -15.33 8.37
CA SER A 321 12.11 -14.94 9.42
C SER A 321 12.61 -15.45 10.77
N GLU A 322 12.01 -15.01 11.87
CA GLU A 322 12.34 -15.56 13.19
C GLU A 322 12.13 -17.09 13.24
N SER A 323 11.11 -17.60 12.55
CA SER A 323 10.82 -19.03 12.51
C SER A 323 11.85 -19.82 11.68
N GLY A 324 12.26 -19.30 10.52
CA GLY A 324 13.33 -19.88 9.71
C GLY A 324 14.68 -19.79 10.42
N ALA A 325 15.00 -18.67 11.06
CA ALA A 325 16.23 -18.49 11.83
C ALA A 325 16.36 -19.52 12.96
N LYS A 326 15.25 -19.80 13.67
CA LYS A 326 15.19 -20.90 14.66
C LYS A 326 15.44 -22.27 14.02
N ALA A 327 14.94 -22.51 12.80
CA ALA A 327 15.20 -23.75 12.08
C ALA A 327 16.67 -23.90 11.67
N PHE A 328 17.28 -22.85 11.08
CA PHE A 328 18.71 -22.83 10.74
C PHE A 328 19.61 -22.96 11.98
N ALA A 329 19.22 -22.35 13.10
CA ALA A 329 19.96 -22.45 14.36
C ALA A 329 19.96 -23.87 14.91
N ARG A 330 18.85 -24.61 14.80
CA ARG A 330 18.78 -26.04 15.18
C ARG A 330 19.74 -26.91 14.37
N SER A 331 20.05 -26.54 13.13
CA SER A 331 21.02 -27.22 12.27
C SER A 331 22.47 -26.69 12.41
N GLY A 332 22.75 -25.85 13.40
CA GLY A 332 24.11 -25.43 13.78
C GLY A 332 24.60 -24.10 13.20
N LEU A 333 23.73 -23.26 12.64
CA LEU A 333 24.09 -21.89 12.24
C LEU A 333 23.87 -20.89 13.40
N GLY A 334 24.72 -19.88 13.52
CA GLY A 334 24.44 -18.69 14.32
C GLY A 334 23.42 -17.79 13.61
N ALA A 335 22.66 -17.00 14.36
CA ALA A 335 21.72 -16.02 13.83
C ALA A 335 22.03 -14.62 14.37
N LEU A 336 22.13 -13.65 13.46
CA LEU A 336 22.30 -12.23 13.76
C LEU A 336 21.11 -11.48 13.16
N GLN A 337 20.47 -10.57 13.92
CA GLN A 337 19.42 -9.74 13.35
C GLN A 337 20.04 -8.86 12.25
N LEU A 338 19.49 -8.99 11.04
CA LEU A 338 19.96 -8.31 9.84
C LEU A 338 19.19 -7.01 9.61
N GLY A 339 17.88 -6.99 9.87
CA GLY A 339 17.00 -5.85 9.62
C GLY A 339 15.56 -6.16 10.01
N ASP A 340 14.63 -5.30 9.59
CA ASP A 340 13.20 -5.45 9.86
C ASP A 340 12.38 -5.24 8.58
N GLU A 341 11.39 -6.09 8.38
CA GLU A 341 10.44 -6.04 7.27
C GLU A 341 9.26 -5.14 7.57
N ALA A 342 8.88 -4.29 6.61
CA ALA A 342 7.71 -3.43 6.71
C ALA A 342 6.48 -4.12 6.11
N ILE A 343 5.51 -4.48 6.96
CA ILE A 343 4.25 -5.09 6.53
C ILE A 343 3.10 -4.09 6.79
N LEU A 344 2.33 -3.81 5.74
CA LEU A 344 1.10 -3.03 5.81
C LEU A 344 -0.10 -3.97 5.94
N HIS A 345 -0.91 -3.77 6.98
CA HIS A 345 -2.20 -4.44 7.12
C HIS A 345 -3.28 -3.55 6.51
N VAL A 346 -3.93 -4.04 5.45
CA VAL A 346 -4.90 -3.25 4.65
C VAL A 346 -6.05 -2.74 5.51
N LYS A 347 -6.48 -3.53 6.51
CA LYS A 347 -7.54 -3.15 7.46
C LYS A 347 -7.16 -1.98 8.38
N ASP A 348 -5.87 -1.80 8.66
CA ASP A 348 -5.34 -0.84 9.65
C ASP A 348 -4.74 0.40 8.96
N PHE A 349 -4.65 0.39 7.62
CA PHE A 349 -4.08 1.48 6.85
C PHE A 349 -5.09 2.63 6.68
N ASP A 350 -4.85 3.73 7.40
CA ASP A 350 -5.67 4.96 7.34
C ASP A 350 -4.81 6.16 6.94
N LEU A 351 -4.94 6.60 5.68
CA LEU A 351 -4.20 7.76 5.14
C LEU A 351 -4.54 9.08 5.85
N ASP A 352 -5.73 9.18 6.46
CA ASP A 352 -6.17 10.39 7.17
C ASP A 352 -5.66 10.45 8.61
N GLY A 353 -5.03 9.37 9.09
CA GLY A 353 -4.39 9.30 10.40
C GLY A 353 -3.40 10.43 10.67
N ARG A 354 -3.26 10.81 11.95
CA ARG A 354 -2.37 11.89 12.40
C ARG A 354 -0.90 11.65 12.01
N GLU A 355 -0.46 10.39 12.08
CA GLU A 355 0.91 9.96 11.77
C GLU A 355 1.20 9.96 10.26
N MET A 356 0.15 9.94 9.42
CA MET A 356 0.24 9.86 7.96
C MET A 356 0.32 11.23 7.27
N ARG A 357 0.51 12.33 8.02
CA ARG A 357 0.53 13.71 7.48
C ARG A 357 1.49 13.89 6.31
N VAL A 358 2.70 13.36 6.42
CA VAL A 358 3.75 13.50 5.39
C VAL A 358 3.37 12.73 4.12
N THR A 359 2.91 11.49 4.28
CA THR A 359 2.46 10.64 3.18
C THR A 359 1.24 11.23 2.49
N ARG A 360 0.25 11.71 3.24
CA ARG A 360 -0.93 12.41 2.70
C ARG A 360 -0.54 13.67 1.94
N GLN A 361 0.42 14.45 2.42
CA GLN A 361 0.93 15.62 1.68
C GLN A 361 1.62 15.25 0.36
N ALA A 362 2.34 14.12 0.32
CA ALA A 362 2.97 13.62 -0.89
C ALA A 362 1.94 13.07 -1.89
N VAL A 363 0.97 12.29 -1.41
CA VAL A 363 -0.17 11.78 -2.20
C VAL A 363 -0.93 12.93 -2.84
N ASN A 364 -1.36 13.91 -2.03
CA ASN A 364 -2.11 15.06 -2.52
C ASN A 364 -1.30 15.92 -3.51
N ARG A 365 0.05 15.94 -3.40
CA ARG A 365 0.90 16.67 -4.35
C ARG A 365 0.89 16.02 -5.72
N VAL A 366 0.95 14.70 -5.77
CA VAL A 366 0.91 13.92 -7.02
C VAL A 366 -0.50 13.96 -7.63
N GLU A 367 -1.54 13.91 -6.80
CA GLU A 367 -2.92 14.02 -7.27
C GLU A 367 -3.20 15.38 -7.95
N ARG A 368 -2.60 16.47 -7.44
CA ARG A 368 -2.66 17.78 -8.10
C ARG A 368 -1.93 17.86 -9.44
N THR A 369 -1.11 16.87 -9.80
CA THR A 369 -0.50 16.79 -11.14
C THR A 369 -1.38 16.07 -12.16
N GLY A 370 -2.63 15.75 -11.81
CA GLY A 370 -3.54 14.98 -12.67
C GLY A 370 -3.22 13.48 -12.71
N ALA A 371 -2.33 12.99 -11.85
CA ALA A 371 -1.85 11.62 -11.95
C ALA A 371 -2.95 10.58 -11.63
N THR A 372 -3.08 9.57 -12.50
CA THR A 372 -4.06 8.49 -12.33
C THR A 372 -3.39 7.19 -11.91
N PHE A 373 -4.17 6.24 -11.36
CA PHE A 373 -3.68 4.97 -10.82
C PHE A 373 -4.51 3.78 -11.33
N ARG A 374 -3.83 2.69 -11.70
CA ARG A 374 -4.45 1.43 -12.16
C ARG A 374 -3.74 0.23 -11.54
N VAL A 375 -4.49 -0.82 -11.18
CA VAL A 375 -3.92 -2.10 -10.71
C VAL A 375 -4.57 -3.28 -11.44
N ARG A 376 -3.76 -4.24 -11.89
CA ARG A 376 -4.19 -5.43 -12.65
C ARG A 376 -3.30 -6.63 -12.33
N ARG A 377 -3.79 -7.86 -12.54
CA ARG A 377 -2.93 -9.06 -12.56
C ARG A 377 -2.12 -9.10 -13.85
N HIS A 378 -0.92 -9.67 -13.81
CA HIS A 378 -0.08 -9.86 -15.00
C HIS A 378 -0.83 -10.65 -16.10
N SER A 379 -1.62 -11.64 -15.72
CA SER A 379 -2.45 -12.44 -16.63
C SER A 379 -3.56 -11.66 -17.36
N ALA A 380 -3.88 -10.44 -16.90
CA ALA A 380 -4.88 -9.58 -17.53
C ALA A 380 -4.30 -8.60 -18.56
N LEU A 381 -2.97 -8.54 -18.70
CA LEU A 381 -2.30 -7.70 -19.69
C LEU A 381 -2.17 -8.46 -21.00
N THR A 382 -2.33 -7.74 -22.12
CA THR A 382 -1.92 -8.24 -23.43
C THR A 382 -0.40 -8.28 -23.54
N ASP A 383 0.13 -9.09 -24.47
CA ASP A 383 1.58 -9.18 -24.70
C ASP A 383 2.18 -7.81 -25.04
N GLU A 384 1.48 -6.99 -25.84
CA GLU A 384 1.92 -5.63 -26.21
C GLU A 384 1.99 -4.70 -25.00
N GLU A 385 1.00 -4.72 -24.12
CA GLU A 385 1.02 -3.94 -22.88
C GLU A 385 2.14 -4.39 -21.94
N MET A 386 2.36 -5.70 -21.81
CA MET A 386 3.44 -6.23 -20.98
C MET A 386 4.82 -5.83 -21.53
N GLN A 387 5.02 -5.82 -22.85
CA GLN A 387 6.26 -5.34 -23.45
C GLN A 387 6.52 -3.87 -23.17
N GLU A 388 5.49 -3.01 -23.20
CA GLU A 388 5.65 -1.60 -22.83
C GLU A 388 6.00 -1.43 -21.34
N VAL A 389 5.38 -2.21 -20.46
CA VAL A 389 5.71 -2.22 -19.01
C VAL A 389 7.18 -2.63 -18.79
N ILE A 390 7.65 -3.67 -19.46
CA ILE A 390 9.05 -4.12 -19.40
C ILE A 390 9.97 -3.02 -19.92
N HIS A 391 9.65 -2.43 -21.08
CA HIS A 391 10.44 -1.36 -21.68
C HIS A 391 10.60 -0.15 -20.74
N ARG A 392 9.50 0.28 -20.10
CA ARG A 392 9.52 1.37 -19.12
C ARG A 392 10.29 1.00 -17.85
N ALA A 393 10.09 -0.21 -17.32
CA ALA A 393 10.82 -0.70 -16.15
C ALA A 393 12.33 -0.75 -16.38
N ASP A 394 12.76 -1.12 -17.59
CA ASP A 394 14.15 -1.13 -18.04
C ASP A 394 14.70 0.29 -18.23
N ALA A 395 13.93 1.18 -18.86
CA ALA A 395 14.34 2.57 -19.12
C ALA A 395 14.52 3.40 -17.85
N TRP A 396 13.70 3.14 -16.82
CA TRP A 396 13.76 3.82 -15.52
C TRP A 396 14.73 3.17 -14.53
N ARG A 397 15.52 2.19 -14.97
CA ARG A 397 16.49 1.50 -14.12
C ARG A 397 17.73 2.37 -13.90
N ASP A 398 18.15 2.51 -12.64
CA ASP A 398 19.35 3.30 -12.27
C ASP A 398 20.67 2.50 -12.36
N THR A 399 20.63 1.17 -12.50
CA THR A 399 21.81 0.27 -12.62
C THR A 399 21.67 -0.74 -13.76
N GLU A 400 22.76 -1.29 -14.30
CA GLU A 400 22.70 -2.28 -15.39
C GLU A 400 22.09 -3.64 -14.97
N THR A 401 22.12 -3.98 -13.67
CA THR A 401 21.55 -5.21 -13.10
C THR A 401 20.47 -4.87 -12.07
N GLU A 402 19.45 -5.73 -11.95
CA GLU A 402 18.47 -5.60 -10.88
C GLU A 402 19.09 -5.96 -9.52
N ARG A 403 18.92 -5.06 -8.55
CA ARG A 403 19.30 -5.29 -7.16
C ARG A 403 18.26 -6.21 -6.51
N GLY A 404 18.68 -7.29 -5.85
CA GLY A 404 17.75 -8.13 -5.07
C GLY A 404 17.91 -9.64 -5.25
N PHE A 405 18.80 -10.30 -4.51
CA PHE A 405 18.83 -11.77 -4.45
C PHE A 405 17.70 -12.33 -3.57
N SER A 406 17.36 -11.60 -2.51
CA SER A 406 16.33 -11.98 -1.54
C SER A 406 14.97 -11.32 -1.75
N MET A 407 14.88 -10.27 -2.57
CA MET A 407 13.72 -9.36 -2.62
C MET A 407 13.25 -8.94 -4.03
N ALA A 408 13.82 -9.51 -5.10
CA ALA A 408 13.39 -9.25 -6.47
C ALA A 408 13.31 -10.58 -7.25
N LEU A 409 12.50 -10.68 -8.29
CA LEU A 409 12.42 -11.85 -9.18
C LEU A 409 13.35 -11.74 -10.39
N ASP A 410 13.64 -10.52 -10.87
CA ASP A 410 14.50 -10.26 -12.04
C ASP A 410 14.00 -10.95 -13.32
N ARG A 411 12.66 -11.00 -13.49
CA ARG A 411 11.97 -11.56 -14.66
C ARG A 411 10.54 -11.01 -14.87
N LEU A 412 10.39 -9.69 -14.75
CA LEU A 412 9.09 -9.04 -14.98
C LEU A 412 8.49 -9.45 -16.34
N GLY A 413 7.23 -9.87 -16.34
CA GLY A 413 6.51 -10.32 -17.54
C GLY A 413 6.68 -11.79 -17.93
N ASP A 414 7.26 -12.63 -17.07
CA ASP A 414 7.24 -14.08 -17.28
C ASP A 414 5.79 -14.63 -17.27
N PRO A 415 5.36 -15.38 -18.29
CA PRO A 415 4.01 -15.94 -18.35
C PRO A 415 3.63 -16.86 -17.17
N GLU A 416 4.61 -17.48 -16.51
CA GLU A 416 4.37 -18.32 -15.33
C GLU A 416 4.04 -17.50 -14.07
N ASP A 417 4.27 -16.18 -14.10
CA ASP A 417 4.04 -15.25 -13.00
C ASP A 417 2.74 -14.43 -13.17
N GLY A 418 1.74 -14.99 -13.87
CA GLY A 418 0.45 -14.33 -14.17
C GLY A 418 -0.34 -13.87 -12.94
N GLU A 419 -0.10 -14.46 -11.77
CA GLU A 419 -0.75 -14.08 -10.49
C GLU A 419 -0.11 -12.86 -9.80
N CYS A 420 1.01 -12.35 -10.31
CA CYS A 420 1.60 -11.12 -9.80
C CYS A 420 0.70 -9.91 -10.11
N LEU A 421 0.70 -8.93 -9.22
CA LEU A 421 -0.05 -7.69 -9.37
C LEU A 421 0.85 -6.57 -9.87
N LEU A 422 0.42 -5.92 -10.94
CA LEU A 422 1.02 -4.70 -11.48
C LEU A 422 0.17 -3.50 -11.08
N ALA A 423 0.77 -2.54 -10.40
CA ALA A 423 0.22 -1.23 -10.11
C ALA A 423 0.96 -0.17 -10.93
N GLU A 424 0.22 0.69 -11.62
CA GLU A 424 0.72 1.65 -12.60
C GLU A 424 0.21 3.05 -12.23
N ALA A 425 1.06 4.07 -12.40
CA ALA A 425 0.67 5.47 -12.30
C ALA A 425 0.95 6.19 -13.63
N PHE A 426 0.03 7.05 -14.03
CA PHE A 426 0.10 7.84 -15.26
C PHE A 426 0.02 9.33 -14.92
N ASP A 427 0.65 10.19 -15.71
CA ASP A 427 0.49 11.65 -15.61
C ASP A 427 -0.83 12.13 -16.25
N GLY A 428 -1.09 13.44 -16.21
CA GLY A 428 -2.29 14.06 -16.81
C GLY A 428 -2.39 13.85 -18.33
N ASP A 429 -1.26 13.71 -19.01
CA ASP A 429 -1.18 13.40 -20.45
C ASP A 429 -1.42 11.91 -20.76
N GLY A 430 -1.59 11.06 -19.74
CA GLY A 430 -1.81 9.62 -19.87
C GLY A 430 -0.53 8.80 -20.11
N ASN A 431 0.66 9.39 -19.95
CA ASN A 431 1.92 8.66 -20.02
C ASN A 431 2.21 7.97 -18.70
N MET A 432 2.69 6.72 -18.75
CA MET A 432 3.11 6.03 -17.53
C MET A 432 4.31 6.76 -16.92
N ILE A 433 4.23 7.07 -15.63
CA ILE A 433 5.28 7.76 -14.86
C ILE A 433 5.86 6.92 -13.73
N ALA A 434 5.17 5.85 -13.31
CA ALA A 434 5.70 4.90 -12.33
C ALA A 434 4.98 3.54 -12.39
N LEU A 435 5.67 2.49 -11.95
CA LEU A 435 5.13 1.14 -11.84
C LEU A 435 5.65 0.43 -10.58
N LEU A 436 4.79 -0.38 -9.97
CA LEU A 436 5.09 -1.32 -8.89
C LEU A 436 4.61 -2.71 -9.29
N SER A 437 5.46 -3.74 -9.14
CA SER A 437 5.09 -5.15 -9.29
C SER A 437 5.11 -5.83 -7.93
N PHE A 438 4.13 -6.69 -7.66
CA PHE A 438 4.03 -7.46 -6.42
C PHE A 438 3.84 -8.95 -6.69
N VAL A 439 4.62 -9.77 -6.00
CA VAL A 439 4.52 -11.24 -6.03
C VAL A 439 3.50 -11.77 -5.01
N PRO A 440 2.87 -12.92 -5.25
CA PRO A 440 1.97 -13.55 -4.29
C PRO A 440 2.67 -13.95 -2.98
N TRP A 441 2.03 -13.64 -1.85
CA TRP A 441 2.38 -14.12 -0.50
C TRP A 441 1.23 -14.94 0.08
N GLY A 442 1.11 -16.18 -0.40
CA GLY A 442 -0.01 -17.06 -0.10
C GLY A 442 -1.30 -16.59 -0.77
N LYS A 443 -2.45 -16.81 -0.11
CA LYS A 443 -3.77 -16.51 -0.68
C LYS A 443 -4.26 -15.08 -0.44
N ASP A 444 -3.72 -14.39 0.57
CA ASP A 444 -4.22 -13.10 1.05
C ASP A 444 -3.14 -12.05 1.27
N GLY A 445 -1.91 -12.31 0.83
CA GLY A 445 -0.78 -11.39 0.93
C GLY A 445 -0.12 -11.15 -0.42
N ILE A 446 0.56 -10.01 -0.54
CA ILE A 446 1.46 -9.68 -1.66
C ILE A 446 2.76 -9.07 -1.13
N SER A 447 3.87 -9.25 -1.86
CA SER A 447 5.18 -8.69 -1.51
C SER A 447 5.76 -7.90 -2.67
N LEU A 448 6.32 -6.73 -2.38
CA LEU A 448 6.90 -5.84 -3.39
C LEU A 448 8.08 -6.51 -4.09
N ASP A 449 8.06 -6.53 -5.42
CA ASP A 449 9.11 -7.10 -6.26
C ASP A 449 9.85 -6.00 -7.03
N VAL A 450 9.12 -5.30 -7.91
CA VAL A 450 9.67 -4.20 -8.72
C VAL A 450 9.09 -2.88 -8.27
N MET A 451 9.94 -1.86 -8.15
CA MET A 451 9.55 -0.49 -7.86
C MET A 451 10.34 0.45 -8.77
N ARG A 452 9.67 1.12 -9.72
CA ARG A 452 10.29 2.01 -10.71
C ARG A 452 9.46 3.28 -10.90
N ARG A 453 10.14 4.38 -11.21
CA ARG A 453 9.51 5.66 -11.56
C ARG A 453 10.37 6.41 -12.58
N ASP A 454 9.72 7.19 -13.43
CA ASP A 454 10.39 8.16 -14.28
C ASP A 454 11.11 9.21 -13.41
N ARG A 455 12.22 9.75 -13.92
CA ARG A 455 12.94 10.86 -13.30
C ARG A 455 12.15 12.17 -13.34
N SER A 456 11.30 12.33 -14.35
CA SER A 456 10.36 13.46 -14.44
C SER A 456 9.15 13.31 -13.50
N ALA A 457 8.94 12.11 -12.93
CA ALA A 457 7.77 11.83 -12.12
C ALA A 457 7.70 12.75 -10.88
N PRO A 458 6.50 13.25 -10.54
CA PRO A 458 6.31 14.18 -9.44
C PRO A 458 6.76 13.58 -8.11
N ASN A 459 7.31 14.45 -7.25
CA ASN A 459 7.75 14.07 -5.91
C ASN A 459 6.55 13.55 -5.09
N GLY A 460 6.64 12.29 -4.67
CA GLY A 460 5.58 11.61 -3.93
C GLY A 460 4.88 10.49 -4.71
N VAL A 461 5.23 10.23 -5.98
CA VAL A 461 4.50 9.26 -6.83
C VAL A 461 4.43 7.86 -6.21
N MET A 462 5.47 7.46 -5.46
CA MET A 462 5.48 6.17 -4.77
C MET A 462 4.49 6.14 -3.60
N GLU A 463 4.41 7.24 -2.83
CA GLU A 463 3.45 7.41 -1.76
C GLU A 463 2.02 7.32 -2.29
N PHE A 464 1.75 7.98 -3.42
CA PHE A 464 0.49 7.91 -4.15
C PHE A 464 0.14 6.48 -4.53
N MET A 465 1.06 5.76 -5.18
CA MET A 465 0.82 4.39 -5.62
C MET A 465 0.57 3.41 -4.48
N VAL A 466 1.37 3.47 -3.40
CA VAL A 466 1.18 2.58 -2.24
C VAL A 466 -0.14 2.88 -1.53
N ALA A 467 -0.49 4.15 -1.33
CA ALA A 467 -1.76 4.52 -0.72
C ALA A 467 -2.98 4.08 -1.56
N ARG A 468 -2.92 4.26 -2.88
CA ARG A 468 -3.98 3.83 -3.81
C ARG A 468 -4.08 2.31 -3.91
N LEU A 469 -2.95 1.60 -3.87
CA LEU A 469 -2.94 0.15 -3.77
C LEU A 469 -3.63 -0.33 -2.49
N CYS A 470 -3.30 0.22 -1.31
CA CYS A 470 -3.97 -0.14 -0.06
C CYS A 470 -5.49 0.11 -0.12
N ALA A 471 -5.93 1.21 -0.76
CA ALA A 471 -7.35 1.52 -0.93
C ALA A 471 -8.10 0.51 -1.83
N GLN A 472 -7.44 -0.11 -2.80
CA GLN A 472 -8.04 -1.08 -3.73
C GLN A 472 -7.77 -2.54 -3.32
N ALA A 473 -6.78 -2.80 -2.48
CA ALA A 473 -6.32 -4.14 -2.08
C ALA A 473 -7.43 -5.02 -1.48
N GLY A 474 -8.31 -4.43 -0.66
CA GLY A 474 -9.41 -5.17 -0.03
C GLY A 474 -10.39 -5.80 -1.02
N ALA A 475 -10.65 -5.14 -2.15
CA ALA A 475 -11.53 -5.68 -3.21
C ALA A 475 -10.88 -6.85 -3.96
N MET A 476 -9.55 -6.97 -3.93
CA MET A 476 -8.79 -8.04 -4.58
C MET A 476 -8.47 -9.22 -3.65
N GLY A 477 -9.02 -9.22 -2.42
CA GLY A 477 -8.74 -10.26 -1.42
C GLY A 477 -7.39 -10.12 -0.72
N VAL A 478 -6.66 -9.03 -0.95
CA VAL A 478 -5.35 -8.77 -0.32
C VAL A 478 -5.54 -8.11 1.04
N ARG A 479 -4.97 -8.71 2.09
CA ARG A 479 -5.06 -8.25 3.48
C ARG A 479 -3.74 -7.72 4.04
N ARG A 480 -2.61 -8.16 3.48
CA ARG A 480 -1.27 -7.82 3.94
C ARG A 480 -0.34 -7.55 2.76
N ILE A 481 0.44 -6.49 2.84
CA ILE A 481 1.36 -6.04 1.79
C ILE A 481 2.74 -5.90 2.42
N SER A 482 3.73 -6.67 1.95
CA SER A 482 5.13 -6.43 2.32
C SER A 482 5.75 -5.39 1.39
N LEU A 483 6.41 -4.39 1.98
CA LEU A 483 7.21 -3.38 1.28
C LEU A 483 8.72 -3.72 1.30
N ASN A 484 9.06 -5.00 1.47
CA ASN A 484 10.41 -5.52 1.68
C ASN A 484 11.06 -5.06 3.01
N PHE A 485 12.23 -5.61 3.33
CA PHE A 485 12.90 -5.37 4.61
C PHE A 485 14.11 -4.44 4.53
N ALA A 486 14.24 -3.59 5.55
CA ALA A 486 15.29 -2.60 5.68
C ALA A 486 16.43 -3.13 6.56
N VAL A 487 17.62 -3.26 5.98
CA VAL A 487 18.82 -3.76 6.66
C VAL A 487 19.30 -2.75 7.73
N PHE A 488 19.66 -3.25 8.91
CA PHE A 488 20.23 -2.52 10.06
C PHE A 488 19.34 -1.46 10.70
N ARG A 489 18.00 -1.54 10.58
CA ARG A 489 17.09 -0.60 11.22
C ARG A 489 17.32 -0.48 12.74
N SER A 490 17.40 -1.58 13.48
CA SER A 490 17.60 -1.55 14.94
C SER A 490 18.83 -0.73 15.35
N ALA A 491 19.92 -0.81 14.58
CA ALA A 491 21.12 0.00 14.80
C ALA A 491 20.91 1.51 14.53
N PHE A 492 20.04 1.89 13.59
CA PHE A 492 19.66 3.29 13.35
C PHE A 492 18.73 3.85 14.43
N GLU A 493 17.74 3.05 14.87
CA GLU A 493 16.73 3.46 15.85
C GLU A 493 17.30 3.53 17.27
N GLU A 494 17.98 2.48 17.72
CA GLU A 494 18.58 2.42 19.07
C GLU A 494 19.74 3.40 19.22
N GLY A 495 20.51 3.63 18.16
CA GLY A 495 21.59 4.64 18.14
C GLY A 495 21.10 6.09 18.11
N ALA A 496 19.81 6.34 17.86
CA ALA A 496 19.19 7.66 17.87
C ALA A 496 18.49 8.02 19.20
N ARG A 497 18.22 7.03 20.07
CA ARG A 497 17.53 7.24 21.35
C ARG A 497 18.41 8.01 22.36
N ILE A 498 17.77 8.87 23.15
CA ILE A 498 18.39 9.56 24.28
C ILE A 498 18.73 8.51 25.34
N GLY A 499 20.03 8.25 25.57
CA GLY A 499 20.54 7.19 26.45
C GLY A 499 21.36 6.10 25.75
N ALA A 500 21.49 6.13 24.41
CA ALA A 500 22.31 5.18 23.67
C ALA A 500 23.79 5.21 24.10
N GLY A 501 24.35 4.03 24.40
CA GLY A 501 25.75 3.87 24.83
C GLY A 501 26.78 4.29 23.76
N PRO A 502 28.06 4.53 24.15
CA PRO A 502 29.09 5.07 23.25
C PRO A 502 29.32 4.22 22.00
N VAL A 503 29.26 2.89 22.13
CA VAL A 503 29.49 1.93 21.05
C VAL A 503 28.39 2.02 19.99
N LEU A 504 27.13 2.09 20.39
CA LEU A 504 25.97 2.23 19.49
C LEU A 504 26.01 3.54 18.70
N LYS A 505 26.47 4.64 19.33
CA LYS A 505 26.66 5.94 18.65
C LYS A 505 27.77 5.90 17.61
N VAL A 506 28.88 5.22 17.90
CA VAL A 506 29.99 5.02 16.93
C VAL A 506 29.53 4.12 15.79
N TRP A 507 28.80 3.05 16.09
CA TRP A 507 28.25 2.13 15.09
C TRP A 507 27.27 2.84 14.16
N ARG A 508 26.36 3.67 14.69
CA ARG A 508 25.48 4.54 13.89
C ARG A 508 26.27 5.50 13.01
N ARG A 509 27.34 6.15 13.51
CA ARG A 509 28.20 7.04 12.70
C ARG A 509 28.90 6.30 11.56
N LEU A 510 29.37 5.08 11.81
CA LEU A 510 29.94 4.20 10.78
C LEU A 510 28.90 3.84 9.72
N LEU A 511 27.70 3.43 10.13
CA LEU A 511 26.60 3.12 9.21
C LEU A 511 26.15 4.34 8.39
N LEU A 512 26.12 5.54 8.99
CA LEU A 512 25.83 6.81 8.30
C LEU A 512 26.93 7.24 7.32
N PHE A 513 28.19 6.86 7.58
CA PHE A 513 29.27 7.05 6.62
C PHE A 513 29.08 6.14 5.42
N PHE A 514 28.77 4.86 5.65
CA PHE A 514 28.55 3.87 4.58
C PHE A 514 27.23 4.06 3.81
N SER A 515 26.20 4.66 4.42
CA SER A 515 24.93 4.98 3.74
C SER A 515 25.11 5.96 2.58
N LYS A 516 26.21 6.74 2.55
CA LYS A 516 26.57 7.59 1.40
C LYS A 516 26.85 6.80 0.12
N TRP A 517 27.28 5.55 0.23
CA TRP A 517 27.58 4.69 -0.93
C TRP A 517 26.50 3.63 -1.18
N TRP A 518 25.76 3.18 -0.15
CA TRP A 518 24.80 2.07 -0.26
C TRP A 518 23.35 2.39 0.11
N GLN A 519 22.99 3.66 0.34
CA GLN A 519 21.60 4.14 0.55
C GLN A 519 20.75 3.38 1.60
N LEU A 520 21.37 2.72 2.58
CA LEU A 520 20.69 1.86 3.57
C LEU A 520 19.61 2.59 4.41
N GLU A 521 19.78 3.89 4.66
CA GLU A 521 18.82 4.71 5.42
C GLU A 521 17.59 5.12 4.58
N ALA A 522 17.72 5.18 3.25
CA ALA A 522 16.67 5.65 2.36
C ALA A 522 15.48 4.69 2.32
N LEU A 523 15.73 3.38 2.33
CA LEU A 523 14.68 2.35 2.31
C LEU A 523 13.88 2.35 3.62
N TYR A 524 14.56 2.44 4.77
CA TYR A 524 13.88 2.56 6.07
C TYR A 524 12.99 3.80 6.13
N ARG A 525 13.52 4.98 5.80
CA ARG A 525 12.73 6.23 5.80
C ARG A 525 11.59 6.19 4.79
N SER A 526 11.81 5.55 3.64
CA SER A 526 10.77 5.37 2.63
C SER A 526 9.65 4.45 3.12
N ASN A 527 9.93 3.41 3.89
CA ASN A 527 8.87 2.51 4.37
C ASN A 527 8.20 3.03 5.66
N ALA A 528 8.95 3.69 6.53
CA ALA A 528 8.44 4.21 7.82
C ALA A 528 7.31 5.24 7.66
N LYS A 529 7.26 5.97 6.53
CA LYS A 529 6.20 6.96 6.24
C LYS A 529 4.80 6.33 6.12
N TYR A 530 4.71 5.02 5.90
CA TYR A 530 3.44 4.30 5.76
C TYR A 530 2.90 3.70 7.06
N ASN A 531 3.58 3.95 8.19
CA ASN A 531 3.27 3.35 9.48
C ASN A 531 3.11 1.81 9.49
N PRO A 532 4.08 1.05 8.94
CA PRO A 532 3.97 -0.41 8.88
C PRO A 532 4.19 -1.08 10.24
N GLU A 533 3.69 -2.32 10.37
CA GLU A 533 4.15 -3.23 11.41
C GLU A 533 5.48 -3.84 10.98
N TRP A 534 6.40 -4.02 11.94
CA TRP A 534 7.78 -4.38 11.65
C TRP A 534 8.15 -5.75 12.19
N TYR A 535 8.64 -6.62 11.31
CA TYR A 535 8.98 -8.00 11.63
C TYR A 535 10.48 -8.26 11.44
N PRO A 536 11.20 -8.82 12.43
CA PRO A 536 12.65 -8.97 12.36
C PRO A 536 13.07 -10.02 11.33
N ARG A 537 14.14 -9.70 10.58
CA ARG A 537 14.79 -10.57 9.60
C ARG A 537 16.24 -10.83 10.00
N PHE A 538 16.69 -12.06 9.81
CA PHE A 538 17.97 -12.55 10.34
C PHE A 538 18.95 -12.97 9.24
N LEU A 539 20.24 -12.77 9.50
CA LEU A 539 21.37 -13.37 8.80
C LEU A 539 21.81 -14.61 9.57
N CYS A 540 21.72 -15.79 8.96
CA CYS A 540 22.25 -17.01 9.55
C CYS A 540 23.64 -17.31 8.97
N TYR A 541 24.59 -17.73 9.81
CA TYR A 541 25.98 -17.98 9.41
C TYR A 541 26.60 -19.17 10.14
N ALA A 542 27.44 -19.96 9.47
CA ALA A 542 28.11 -21.10 10.13
C ALA A 542 29.38 -20.73 10.92
N ASP A 543 30.12 -19.69 10.52
CA ASP A 543 31.36 -19.26 11.17
C ASP A 543 31.44 -17.73 11.25
N ALA A 544 31.64 -17.21 12.47
CA ALA A 544 31.80 -15.78 12.73
C ALA A 544 33.05 -15.21 12.04
N GLY A 545 34.12 -16.01 11.90
CA GLY A 545 35.35 -15.60 11.20
C GLY A 545 35.15 -15.37 9.70
N ALA A 546 34.05 -15.87 9.14
CA ALA A 546 33.70 -15.71 7.73
C ALA A 546 32.72 -14.54 7.47
N LEU A 547 32.28 -13.79 8.49
CA LEU A 547 31.28 -12.72 8.33
C LEU A 547 31.66 -11.67 7.30
N ALA A 548 32.94 -11.28 7.21
CA ALA A 548 33.40 -10.33 6.20
C ALA A 548 33.24 -10.88 4.77
N ARG A 549 33.49 -12.18 4.58
CA ARG A 549 33.29 -12.85 3.29
C ARG A 549 31.80 -13.04 2.98
N ILE A 550 31.00 -13.38 3.99
CA ILE A 550 29.54 -13.48 3.88
C ILE A 550 28.95 -12.13 3.49
N ALA A 551 29.40 -11.03 4.09
CA ALA A 551 28.99 -9.68 3.74
C ALA A 551 29.38 -9.31 2.30
N LEU A 552 30.59 -9.67 1.84
CA LEU A 552 30.99 -9.47 0.45
C LEU A 552 30.16 -10.30 -0.53
N GLY A 553 29.95 -11.60 -0.25
CA GLY A 553 29.11 -12.48 -1.08
C GLY A 553 27.66 -12.04 -1.12
N SER A 554 27.13 -11.59 0.01
CA SER A 554 25.82 -10.95 0.17
C SER A 554 25.71 -9.68 -0.67
N GLY A 555 26.72 -8.80 -0.61
CA GLY A 555 26.76 -7.56 -1.39
C GLY A 555 26.84 -7.81 -2.90
N ILE A 556 27.54 -8.85 -3.33
CA ILE A 556 27.58 -9.27 -4.75
C ILE A 556 26.21 -9.84 -5.17
N ALA A 557 25.59 -10.70 -4.36
CA ALA A 557 24.31 -11.32 -4.67
C ALA A 557 23.18 -10.27 -4.74
N GLU A 558 23.15 -9.32 -3.81
CA GLU A 558 22.17 -8.22 -3.77
C GLU A 558 22.44 -7.11 -4.80
N GLY A 559 23.59 -7.14 -5.52
CA GLY A 559 23.95 -6.12 -6.51
C GLY A 559 24.49 -4.81 -5.93
N PHE A 560 24.97 -4.80 -4.69
CA PHE A 560 25.62 -3.65 -4.03
C PHE A 560 27.12 -3.52 -4.35
N VAL A 561 27.73 -4.56 -4.91
CA VAL A 561 29.17 -4.61 -5.21
C VAL A 561 29.39 -5.11 -6.63
N ASP A 562 29.76 -4.21 -7.53
CA ASP A 562 30.25 -4.56 -8.86
C ASP A 562 31.71 -4.98 -8.78
N VAL A 563 31.98 -6.24 -9.15
CA VAL A 563 33.35 -6.74 -9.23
C VAL A 563 33.84 -6.53 -10.67
N PRO A 564 34.79 -5.61 -10.93
CA PRO A 564 35.30 -5.37 -12.26
C PRO A 564 35.93 -6.66 -12.80
N SER A 565 35.36 -7.17 -13.88
CA SER A 565 35.83 -8.37 -14.57
C SER A 565 36.67 -7.92 -15.76
N LEU A 566 37.95 -8.29 -15.82
CA LEU A 566 38.78 -8.06 -17.02
C LEU A 566 38.20 -8.68 -18.31
N VAL A 567 37.18 -9.55 -18.20
CA VAL A 567 36.47 -10.16 -19.33
C VAL A 567 35.45 -9.21 -19.97
N THR A 568 34.95 -8.18 -19.28
CA THR A 568 34.02 -7.21 -19.89
C THR A 568 34.73 -6.18 -20.78
N LEU A 569 36.05 -6.03 -20.67
CA LEU A 569 36.84 -5.16 -21.55
C LEU A 569 37.16 -5.78 -22.92
N TRP A 570 37.25 -7.11 -23.04
CA TRP A 570 37.54 -7.83 -24.29
C TRP A 570 36.41 -8.84 -24.58
N GLY A 571 35.42 -8.38 -25.33
CA GLY A 571 34.08 -8.97 -25.45
C GLY A 571 33.94 -10.46 -25.82
N LYS A 572 32.71 -10.93 -25.57
CA LYS A 572 32.05 -12.20 -25.95
C LYS A 572 32.79 -13.50 -25.58
N GLY A 573 32.63 -13.92 -24.31
CA GLY A 573 32.91 -15.29 -23.89
C GLY A 573 31.71 -16.23 -24.09
N HIS A 574 31.88 -17.29 -24.89
CA HIS A 574 30.91 -18.37 -25.10
C HIS A 574 30.46 -19.03 -23.78
N LYS A 575 29.14 -19.25 -23.62
CA LYS A 575 28.54 -20.10 -22.56
C LYS A 575 29.07 -21.54 -22.71
N LYS A 576 30.00 -21.95 -21.85
CA LYS A 576 30.48 -23.35 -21.79
C LYS A 576 29.57 -24.18 -20.89
N ARG A 577 29.14 -25.34 -21.38
CA ARG A 577 28.41 -26.42 -20.68
C ARG A 577 28.88 -26.60 -19.22
N VAL A 578 27.96 -26.44 -18.26
CA VAL A 578 28.18 -26.52 -16.81
C VAL A 578 27.54 -27.80 -16.24
N LEU A 579 28.15 -28.36 -15.18
CA LEU A 579 27.71 -29.57 -14.48
C LEU A 579 26.49 -29.27 -13.59
N ALA A 580 25.41 -30.03 -13.80
CA ALA A 580 24.15 -29.97 -13.04
C ALA A 580 24.32 -30.53 -11.61
N PRO A 581 23.93 -29.79 -10.56
CA PRO A 581 23.91 -30.29 -9.19
C PRO A 581 22.48 -30.75 -8.82
N ALA A 582 22.32 -32.05 -8.62
CA ALA A 582 21.07 -32.71 -8.24
C ALA A 582 20.03 -32.86 -9.37
N SER A 583 19.42 -34.04 -9.41
CA SER A 583 18.25 -34.35 -10.22
C SER A 583 17.10 -34.59 -9.26
N THR A 584 15.89 -34.21 -9.63
CA THR A 584 14.65 -34.64 -8.96
C THR A 584 14.42 -36.15 -9.01
N ALA A 585 15.28 -36.91 -9.70
CA ALA A 585 15.26 -38.37 -9.74
C ALA A 585 15.37 -38.97 -8.32
N GLY A 586 14.30 -39.65 -7.91
CA GLY A 586 14.18 -40.29 -6.58
C GLY A 586 13.27 -39.57 -5.59
N LEU A 587 12.77 -38.37 -5.91
CA LEU A 587 11.74 -37.68 -5.13
C LEU A 587 10.33 -38.19 -5.52
N PRO A 588 9.37 -38.23 -4.58
CA PRO A 588 7.96 -38.53 -4.89
C PRO A 588 7.38 -37.59 -5.97
N SER A 589 6.41 -38.06 -6.74
CA SER A 589 5.73 -37.21 -7.73
C SER A 589 4.89 -36.10 -7.06
N LEU A 590 4.51 -35.06 -7.81
CA LEU A 590 3.62 -34.01 -7.28
C LEU A 590 2.26 -34.57 -6.83
N ASP A 591 1.77 -35.60 -7.52
CA ASP A 591 0.55 -36.32 -7.18
C ASP A 591 0.67 -37.06 -5.84
N GLU A 592 1.79 -37.75 -5.61
CA GLU A 592 2.08 -38.49 -4.36
C GLU A 592 2.23 -37.55 -3.14
N LEU A 593 2.65 -36.30 -3.38
CA LEU A 593 2.75 -35.26 -2.35
C LEU A 593 1.40 -34.56 -2.09
N GLY A 594 0.37 -34.82 -2.91
CA GLY A 594 -0.90 -34.10 -2.86
C GLY A 594 -0.73 -32.60 -3.18
N LEU A 595 0.16 -32.28 -4.11
CA LEU A 595 0.53 -30.92 -4.51
C LEU A 595 0.11 -30.60 -5.96
N VAL A 596 -0.82 -31.37 -6.53
CA VAL A 596 -1.37 -31.12 -7.87
C VAL A 596 -2.18 -29.85 -7.87
N LYS A 597 -1.99 -29.03 -8.90
CA LYS A 597 -2.84 -27.88 -9.22
C LYS A 597 -4.25 -28.42 -9.53
N THR A 598 -5.14 -28.44 -8.54
CA THR A 598 -6.57 -28.34 -8.84
C THR A 598 -6.71 -27.07 -9.67
N GLY A 599 -7.37 -27.13 -10.82
CA GLY A 599 -7.64 -25.94 -11.62
C GLY A 599 -8.34 -24.84 -10.80
N PRO A 600 -8.60 -23.66 -11.39
CA PRO A 600 -9.53 -22.73 -10.75
C PRO A 600 -10.77 -23.53 -10.33
N ALA A 601 -11.20 -23.36 -9.08
CA ALA A 601 -12.43 -23.99 -8.58
C ALA A 601 -13.51 -23.75 -9.64
N THR A 602 -14.24 -24.81 -10.00
CA THR A 602 -15.28 -24.68 -11.02
C THR A 602 -16.26 -23.59 -10.58
N GLU A 603 -16.91 -22.91 -11.52
CA GLU A 603 -17.93 -21.91 -11.18
C GLU A 603 -18.97 -22.47 -10.20
N GLU A 604 -19.28 -23.77 -10.32
CA GLU A 604 -20.14 -24.51 -9.39
C GLU A 604 -19.54 -24.64 -7.98
N GLU A 605 -18.25 -24.94 -7.84
CA GLU A 605 -17.59 -25.04 -6.53
C GLU A 605 -17.43 -23.67 -5.85
N LEU A 606 -17.15 -22.62 -6.62
CA LEU A 606 -17.11 -21.24 -6.13
C LEU A 606 -18.50 -20.77 -5.69
N HIS A 607 -19.52 -21.05 -6.49
CA HIS A 607 -20.92 -20.74 -6.18
C HIS A 607 -21.40 -21.48 -4.92
N GLU A 608 -21.08 -22.77 -4.76
CA GLU A 608 -21.44 -23.54 -3.57
C GLU A 608 -20.72 -23.02 -2.30
N GLN A 609 -19.45 -22.61 -2.43
CA GLN A 609 -18.69 -21.98 -1.34
C GLN A 609 -19.24 -20.60 -0.96
N GLU A 610 -19.58 -19.77 -1.95
CA GLU A 610 -20.22 -18.47 -1.74
C GLU A 610 -21.59 -18.65 -1.07
N LEU A 611 -22.43 -19.57 -1.56
CA LEU A 611 -23.71 -19.92 -0.96
C LEU A 611 -23.57 -20.44 0.48
N ALA A 612 -22.54 -21.24 0.76
CA ALA A 612 -22.28 -21.77 2.09
C ALA A 612 -21.87 -20.67 3.09
N ALA A 613 -21.25 -19.58 2.63
CA ALA A 613 -20.88 -18.43 3.45
C ALA A 613 -22.06 -17.47 3.73
N LEU A 614 -23.18 -17.60 3.03
CA LEU A 614 -24.36 -16.75 3.23
C LEU A 614 -25.16 -17.17 4.49
N PRO A 615 -25.87 -16.21 5.13
CA PRO A 615 -26.79 -16.52 6.21
C PRO A 615 -27.88 -17.52 5.78
N GLU A 616 -28.36 -18.34 6.72
CA GLU A 616 -29.26 -19.47 6.41
C GLU A 616 -30.50 -19.10 5.60
N GLN A 617 -31.20 -18.02 5.98
CA GLN A 617 -32.39 -17.58 5.24
C GLN A 617 -32.08 -17.15 3.80
N VAL A 618 -30.89 -16.57 3.56
CA VAL A 618 -30.45 -16.18 2.22
C VAL A 618 -30.16 -17.45 1.41
N ARG A 619 -29.42 -18.39 1.99
CA ARG A 619 -29.11 -19.69 1.37
C ARG A 619 -30.36 -20.47 0.97
N VAL A 620 -31.36 -20.55 1.85
CA VAL A 620 -32.66 -21.21 1.56
C VAL A 620 -33.39 -20.53 0.38
N ARG A 621 -33.37 -19.19 0.32
CA ARG A 621 -34.00 -18.44 -0.79
C ARG A 621 -33.26 -18.64 -2.12
N HIS A 622 -31.94 -18.76 -2.10
CA HIS A 622 -31.15 -19.13 -3.29
C HIS A 622 -31.50 -20.54 -3.78
N ARG A 623 -31.62 -21.54 -2.90
CA ARG A 623 -32.07 -22.89 -3.31
C ARG A 623 -33.49 -22.89 -3.88
N LYS A 624 -34.40 -22.08 -3.32
CA LYS A 624 -35.74 -21.89 -3.91
C LYS A 624 -35.68 -21.25 -5.29
N LEU A 625 -34.79 -20.28 -5.48
CA LEU A 625 -34.56 -19.64 -6.78
C LEU A 625 -34.09 -20.66 -7.83
N GLU A 626 -33.15 -21.53 -7.47
CA GLU A 626 -32.66 -22.62 -8.34
C GLU A 626 -33.79 -23.59 -8.69
N ARG A 627 -34.55 -24.07 -7.69
CA ARG A 627 -35.73 -24.92 -7.91
C ARG A 627 -36.76 -24.30 -8.85
N LEU A 628 -37.04 -23.00 -8.71
CA LEU A 628 -37.98 -22.29 -9.58
C LEU A 628 -37.50 -22.29 -11.03
N ARG A 629 -36.21 -22.05 -11.25
CA ARG A 629 -35.59 -22.07 -12.59
C ARG A 629 -35.61 -23.47 -13.20
N GLU A 630 -35.29 -24.50 -12.42
CA GLU A 630 -35.35 -25.91 -12.85
C GLU A 630 -36.77 -26.34 -13.25
N ALA A 631 -37.78 -25.84 -12.52
CA ALA A 631 -39.19 -26.05 -12.85
C ALA A 631 -39.68 -25.20 -14.05
N GLY A 632 -38.80 -24.49 -14.75
CA GLY A 632 -39.13 -23.64 -15.89
C GLY A 632 -39.90 -22.36 -15.53
N THR A 633 -39.98 -22.02 -14.24
CA THR A 633 -40.59 -20.76 -13.78
C THR A 633 -39.53 -19.67 -13.81
N ASP A 634 -39.70 -18.67 -14.68
CA ASP A 634 -38.87 -17.47 -14.66
C ASP A 634 -39.13 -16.67 -13.36
N PRO A 635 -38.14 -16.55 -12.45
CA PRO A 635 -38.32 -15.84 -11.18
C PRO A 635 -38.19 -14.31 -11.30
N TYR A 636 -37.79 -13.81 -12.47
CA TYR A 636 -37.61 -12.37 -12.77
C TYR A 636 -38.17 -12.03 -14.17
N PRO A 637 -39.47 -12.26 -14.39
CA PRO A 637 -40.06 -12.05 -15.70
C PRO A 637 -40.07 -10.58 -16.14
N VAL A 638 -39.98 -10.39 -17.45
CA VAL A 638 -40.16 -9.08 -18.07
C VAL A 638 -41.65 -8.76 -18.19
N GLY A 639 -42.06 -7.63 -17.60
CA GLY A 639 -43.41 -7.08 -17.72
C GLY A 639 -44.45 -7.73 -16.81
N VAL A 640 -45.42 -6.91 -16.40
CA VAL A 640 -46.57 -7.29 -15.55
C VAL A 640 -47.82 -6.66 -16.17
N GLN A 641 -48.89 -7.43 -16.34
CA GLN A 641 -50.16 -6.95 -16.92
C GLN A 641 -51.06 -6.40 -15.82
N ARG A 642 -50.54 -5.41 -15.08
CA ARG A 642 -51.25 -4.79 -13.96
C ARG A 642 -52.36 -3.87 -14.48
N THR A 643 -53.60 -4.16 -14.08
CA THR A 643 -54.79 -3.35 -14.42
C THR A 643 -55.03 -2.20 -13.44
N HIS A 644 -54.75 -2.41 -12.14
CA HIS A 644 -55.00 -1.46 -11.07
C HIS A 644 -53.82 -1.42 -10.10
N THR A 645 -53.56 -0.25 -9.51
CA THR A 645 -52.74 -0.17 -8.29
C THR A 645 -53.57 -0.62 -7.08
N LEU A 646 -52.91 -0.97 -5.98
CA LEU A 646 -53.61 -1.44 -4.77
C LEU A 646 -54.53 -0.36 -4.17
N GLY A 647 -54.10 0.90 -4.21
CA GLY A 647 -54.89 2.06 -3.81
C GLY A 647 -56.11 2.29 -4.68
N GLN A 648 -56.00 2.18 -6.01
CA GLN A 648 -57.14 2.31 -6.92
C GLN A 648 -58.25 1.30 -6.62
N VAL A 649 -57.89 0.06 -6.27
CA VAL A 649 -58.88 -0.94 -5.85
C VAL A 649 -59.56 -0.53 -4.53
N ARG A 650 -58.84 0.07 -3.59
CA ARG A 650 -59.47 0.59 -2.37
C ARG A 650 -60.41 1.76 -2.65
N ASP A 651 -60.02 2.66 -3.54
CA ASP A 651 -60.78 3.86 -3.87
C ASP A 651 -62.06 3.56 -4.66
N GLU A 652 -62.05 2.53 -5.53
CA GLU A 652 -63.23 2.12 -6.32
C GLU A 652 -64.26 1.32 -5.48
N TYR A 653 -63.83 0.65 -4.40
CA TYR A 653 -64.68 -0.20 -3.57
C TYR A 653 -64.62 0.12 -2.06
N PRO A 654 -64.93 1.35 -1.63
CA PRO A 654 -64.83 1.75 -0.23
C PRO A 654 -65.82 1.03 0.69
N ASP A 655 -67.03 0.69 0.19
CA ASP A 655 -68.18 0.27 1.01
C ASP A 655 -68.78 -1.09 0.58
N LEU A 656 -67.95 -2.06 0.16
CA LEU A 656 -68.43 -3.42 -0.09
C LEU A 656 -68.90 -4.10 1.21
N THR A 657 -70.12 -4.62 1.22
CA THR A 657 -70.66 -5.38 2.37
C THR A 657 -69.80 -6.61 2.68
N PRO A 658 -69.57 -6.99 3.96
CA PRO A 658 -68.77 -8.17 4.32
C PRO A 658 -69.25 -9.47 3.65
N GLY A 659 -68.31 -10.31 3.23
CA GLY A 659 -68.59 -11.60 2.58
C GLY A 659 -69.14 -11.50 1.15
N THR A 660 -69.08 -10.33 0.50
CA THR A 660 -69.62 -10.16 -0.86
C THR A 660 -68.55 -10.16 -1.93
N ARG A 661 -68.98 -10.57 -3.14
CA ARG A 661 -68.17 -10.60 -4.35
C ARG A 661 -68.70 -9.57 -5.33
N SER A 662 -67.81 -8.80 -5.96
CA SER A 662 -68.19 -7.70 -6.84
C SER A 662 -68.53 -8.13 -8.27
N GLY A 663 -68.16 -9.35 -8.67
CA GLY A 663 -68.24 -9.81 -10.07
C GLY A 663 -67.14 -9.26 -10.98
N LYS A 664 -66.28 -8.35 -10.49
CA LYS A 664 -65.23 -7.70 -11.28
C LYS A 664 -63.86 -8.30 -10.97
N SER A 665 -63.14 -8.69 -12.03
CA SER A 665 -61.77 -9.20 -11.95
C SER A 665 -60.76 -8.09 -12.14
N VAL A 666 -59.67 -8.12 -11.36
CA VAL A 666 -58.54 -7.21 -11.45
C VAL A 666 -57.23 -7.99 -11.42
N SER A 667 -56.23 -7.52 -12.17
CA SER A 667 -54.83 -7.90 -11.99
C SER A 667 -54.10 -6.81 -11.21
N VAL A 668 -53.57 -7.18 -10.05
CA VAL A 668 -52.79 -6.33 -9.14
C VAL A 668 -51.39 -6.90 -8.96
N ALA A 669 -50.42 -6.04 -8.65
CA ALA A 669 -49.06 -6.48 -8.38
C ALA A 669 -48.44 -5.73 -7.20
N GLY A 670 -47.67 -6.45 -6.38
CA GLY A 670 -47.04 -5.85 -5.21
C GLY A 670 -46.15 -6.82 -4.45
N ARG A 671 -45.47 -6.27 -3.44
CA ARG A 671 -44.58 -7.00 -2.55
C ARG A 671 -45.37 -7.71 -1.46
N VAL A 672 -45.11 -8.99 -1.25
CA VAL A 672 -45.70 -9.79 -0.17
C VAL A 672 -45.10 -9.38 1.17
N LEU A 673 -45.91 -8.80 2.05
CA LEU A 673 -45.49 -8.36 3.39
C LEU A 673 -45.87 -9.32 4.51
N LEU A 674 -46.94 -10.07 4.30
CA LEU A 674 -47.47 -11.00 5.27
C LEU A 674 -48.14 -12.15 4.53
N THR A 675 -48.00 -13.36 5.08
CA THR A 675 -48.70 -14.56 4.65
C THR A 675 -49.29 -15.26 5.86
N ARG A 676 -50.51 -15.79 5.74
CA ARG A 676 -51.21 -16.57 6.76
C ARG A 676 -51.87 -17.77 6.07
N ASP A 677 -51.43 -18.97 6.43
CA ASP A 677 -51.94 -20.22 5.85
C ASP A 677 -52.84 -20.95 6.85
N HIS A 678 -54.05 -21.31 6.41
CA HIS A 678 -55.03 -22.08 7.16
C HIS A 678 -55.37 -23.43 6.47
N GLY A 679 -54.50 -23.92 5.59
CA GLY A 679 -54.55 -25.24 4.93
C GLY A 679 -55.55 -25.37 3.77
N GLY A 680 -56.71 -24.71 3.86
CA GLY A 680 -57.70 -24.61 2.77
C GLY A 680 -57.80 -23.21 2.16
N VAL A 681 -57.27 -22.20 2.86
CA VAL A 681 -57.23 -20.79 2.47
C VAL A 681 -55.91 -20.17 2.91
N LEU A 682 -55.29 -19.40 2.02
CA LEU A 682 -54.07 -18.65 2.27
C LEU A 682 -54.35 -17.18 2.03
N PHE A 683 -54.10 -16.35 3.04
CA PHE A 683 -54.17 -14.90 2.93
C PHE A 683 -52.76 -14.31 2.80
N ALA A 684 -52.57 -13.40 1.87
CA ALA A 684 -51.37 -12.58 1.78
C ALA A 684 -51.71 -11.10 1.75
N VAL A 685 -50.83 -10.25 2.26
CA VAL A 685 -50.93 -8.79 2.12
C VAL A 685 -49.88 -8.35 1.13
N LEU A 686 -50.34 -7.76 0.02
CA LEU A 686 -49.49 -7.13 -0.98
C LEU A 686 -49.35 -5.65 -0.67
N ARG A 687 -48.17 -5.09 -0.95
CA ARG A 687 -47.89 -3.66 -0.90
C ARG A 687 -47.32 -3.17 -2.22
N ASP A 688 -47.88 -2.08 -2.73
CA ASP A 688 -47.28 -1.27 -3.78
C ASP A 688 -47.07 0.17 -3.28
N TRP A 689 -46.73 1.10 -4.17
CA TRP A 689 -46.52 2.50 -3.78
C TRP A 689 -47.80 3.22 -3.33
N SER A 690 -48.96 2.78 -3.81
CA SER A 690 -50.26 3.37 -3.51
C SER A 690 -50.90 2.86 -2.22
N GLY A 691 -50.55 1.64 -1.76
CA GLY A 691 -51.05 1.14 -0.49
C GLY A 691 -50.87 -0.35 -0.29
N ASP A 692 -51.67 -0.90 0.62
CA ASP A 692 -51.68 -2.32 1.01
C ASP A 692 -53.03 -2.94 0.68
N LEU A 693 -53.07 -4.16 0.14
CA LEU A 693 -54.31 -4.87 -0.16
C LEU A 693 -54.18 -6.36 0.19
N GLN A 694 -55.24 -6.94 0.75
CA GLN A 694 -55.29 -8.37 1.00
C GLN A 694 -55.57 -9.13 -0.29
N VAL A 695 -54.90 -10.26 -0.48
CA VAL A 695 -55.22 -11.25 -1.49
C VAL A 695 -55.49 -12.59 -0.80
N ALA A 696 -56.44 -13.35 -1.33
CA ALA A 696 -56.81 -14.66 -0.80
C ALA A 696 -56.76 -15.73 -1.89
N LEU A 697 -56.03 -16.80 -1.61
CA LEU A 697 -56.05 -18.03 -2.39
C LEU A 697 -56.91 -19.05 -1.64
N THR A 698 -57.83 -19.70 -2.33
CA THR A 698 -58.73 -20.71 -1.73
C THR A 698 -58.65 -22.00 -2.52
N ARG A 699 -58.80 -23.15 -1.85
CA ARG A 699 -58.78 -24.45 -2.53
C ARG A 699 -59.86 -24.55 -3.61
N ASP A 700 -61.05 -24.03 -3.33
CA ASP A 700 -62.20 -24.14 -4.24
C ASP A 700 -62.18 -23.08 -5.35
N GLY A 701 -61.63 -21.89 -5.08
CA GLY A 701 -61.55 -20.80 -6.08
C GLY A 701 -60.28 -20.82 -6.92
N SER A 702 -59.11 -20.96 -6.30
CA SER A 702 -57.80 -20.93 -6.96
C SER A 702 -57.34 -22.32 -7.42
N GLY A 703 -57.88 -23.39 -6.85
CA GLY A 703 -57.39 -24.75 -7.04
C GLY A 703 -56.24 -25.11 -6.08
N LYS A 704 -56.18 -26.39 -5.70
CA LYS A 704 -55.20 -26.92 -4.74
C LYS A 704 -53.75 -26.67 -5.16
N GLU A 705 -53.43 -26.88 -6.44
CA GLU A 705 -52.06 -26.76 -6.94
C GLU A 705 -51.51 -25.32 -6.85
N LEU A 706 -52.30 -24.32 -7.21
CA LEU A 706 -51.89 -22.91 -7.14
C LEU A 706 -51.69 -22.45 -5.69
N LEU A 707 -52.52 -22.93 -4.77
CA LEU A 707 -52.41 -22.67 -3.34
C LEU A 707 -51.12 -23.30 -2.76
N ASP A 708 -50.87 -24.58 -3.04
CA ASP A 708 -49.69 -25.31 -2.56
C ASP A 708 -48.39 -24.70 -3.13
N ARG A 709 -48.39 -24.30 -4.41
CA ARG A 709 -47.25 -23.57 -5.01
C ARG A 709 -47.02 -22.22 -4.36
N PHE A 710 -48.07 -21.44 -4.09
CA PHE A 710 -47.90 -20.15 -3.42
C PHE A 710 -47.27 -20.34 -2.04
N GLY A 711 -47.75 -21.30 -1.24
CA GLY A 711 -47.22 -21.58 0.10
C GLY A 711 -45.76 -22.08 0.11
N SER A 712 -45.33 -22.81 -0.92
CA SER A 712 -43.99 -23.40 -0.99
C SER A 712 -42.93 -22.51 -1.68
N ASP A 713 -43.34 -21.74 -2.68
CA ASP A 713 -42.44 -20.95 -3.53
C ASP A 713 -42.32 -19.49 -3.09
N ILE A 714 -43.35 -18.90 -2.49
CA ILE A 714 -43.37 -17.48 -2.11
C ILE A 714 -42.82 -17.28 -0.70
N ASP A 715 -41.96 -16.27 -0.56
CA ASP A 715 -41.41 -15.80 0.72
C ASP A 715 -41.81 -14.33 0.97
N LEU A 716 -41.75 -13.90 2.23
CA LEU A 716 -41.91 -12.48 2.57
C LEU A 716 -40.85 -11.63 1.84
N GLY A 717 -41.30 -10.56 1.21
CA GLY A 717 -40.49 -9.68 0.39
C GLY A 717 -40.52 -9.98 -1.10
N ASP A 718 -41.04 -11.13 -1.54
CA ASP A 718 -41.21 -11.42 -2.98
C ASP A 718 -42.22 -10.45 -3.60
N HIS A 719 -42.08 -10.15 -4.89
CA HIS A 719 -43.12 -9.47 -5.67
C HIS A 719 -43.92 -10.50 -6.44
N VAL A 720 -45.24 -10.31 -6.44
CA VAL A 720 -46.18 -11.16 -7.16
C VAL A 720 -47.18 -10.32 -7.94
N GLU A 721 -47.63 -10.85 -9.06
CA GLU A 721 -48.85 -10.46 -9.76
C GLU A 721 -49.96 -11.42 -9.34
N ALA A 722 -51.12 -10.89 -9.00
CA ALA A 722 -52.29 -11.65 -8.60
C ALA A 722 -53.50 -11.14 -9.39
N GLU A 723 -54.12 -12.04 -10.14
CA GLU A 723 -55.35 -11.82 -10.88
C GLU A 723 -56.50 -12.51 -10.16
N GLY A 724 -57.62 -11.82 -9.98
CA GLY A 724 -58.76 -12.36 -9.27
C GLY A 724 -59.91 -11.39 -9.09
N GLU A 725 -60.97 -11.89 -8.48
CA GLU A 725 -62.20 -11.14 -8.26
C GLU A 725 -62.10 -10.26 -7.00
N VAL A 726 -62.50 -9.00 -7.10
CA VAL A 726 -62.60 -8.10 -5.93
C VAL A 726 -63.81 -8.49 -5.08
N GLY A 727 -63.63 -8.56 -3.77
CA GLY A 727 -64.70 -8.76 -2.81
C GLY A 727 -64.25 -8.43 -1.40
N THR A 728 -64.99 -8.88 -0.41
CA THR A 728 -64.63 -8.75 1.01
C THR A 728 -64.59 -10.12 1.68
N SER A 729 -63.69 -10.28 2.63
CA SER A 729 -63.73 -11.42 3.55
C SER A 729 -64.96 -11.36 4.46
N ASP A 730 -65.26 -12.46 5.17
CA ASP A 730 -66.34 -12.50 6.18
C ASP A 730 -66.15 -11.45 7.30
N ARG A 731 -64.92 -10.97 7.49
CA ARG A 731 -64.58 -9.91 8.45
C ARG A 731 -64.66 -8.50 7.87
N GLY A 732 -65.06 -8.36 6.60
CA GLY A 732 -65.17 -7.08 5.91
C GLY A 732 -63.87 -6.56 5.29
N GLU A 733 -62.73 -7.26 5.43
CA GLU A 733 -61.46 -6.82 4.78
C GLU A 733 -61.56 -6.95 3.25
N LEU A 734 -61.32 -5.85 2.54
CA LEU A 734 -61.25 -5.82 1.08
C LEU A 734 -60.16 -6.75 0.56
N THR A 735 -60.53 -7.67 -0.33
CA THR A 735 -59.70 -8.79 -0.74
C THR A 735 -59.83 -9.06 -2.24
N VAL A 736 -58.70 -9.30 -2.91
CA VAL A 736 -58.70 -9.91 -4.25
C VAL A 736 -58.63 -11.42 -4.09
N PHE A 737 -59.68 -12.12 -4.51
CA PHE A 737 -59.75 -13.57 -4.48
C PHE A 737 -59.12 -14.14 -5.74
N VAL A 738 -57.89 -14.62 -5.57
CA VAL A 738 -56.96 -14.92 -6.65
C VAL A 738 -57.39 -16.15 -7.42
N THR A 739 -57.53 -16.02 -8.73
CA THR A 739 -57.71 -17.14 -9.67
C THR A 739 -56.39 -17.54 -10.32
N ARG A 740 -55.45 -16.60 -10.45
CA ARG A 740 -54.11 -16.82 -11.00
C ARG A 740 -53.09 -15.92 -10.32
N TRP A 741 -51.87 -16.43 -10.12
CA TRP A 741 -50.75 -15.60 -9.68
C TRP A 741 -49.47 -15.94 -10.44
N ARG A 742 -48.52 -15.00 -10.41
CA ARG A 742 -47.19 -15.14 -10.99
C ARG A 742 -46.15 -14.47 -10.09
N LEU A 743 -45.01 -15.12 -9.86
CA LEU A 743 -43.86 -14.48 -9.25
C LEU A 743 -43.26 -13.46 -10.23
N THR A 744 -43.04 -12.22 -9.79
CA THR A 744 -42.50 -11.15 -10.63
C THR A 744 -41.10 -10.69 -10.20
N ALA A 745 -40.73 -10.89 -8.93
CA ALA A 745 -39.34 -10.81 -8.51
C ALA A 745 -39.09 -11.59 -7.22
N LYS A 746 -38.15 -12.54 -7.24
CA LYS A 746 -37.72 -13.26 -6.04
C LYS A 746 -36.87 -12.37 -5.12
N CYS A 747 -37.18 -12.35 -3.84
CA CYS A 747 -36.43 -11.63 -2.82
C CYS A 747 -35.46 -12.59 -2.13
N LEU A 748 -34.16 -12.38 -2.30
CA LEU A 748 -33.12 -13.26 -1.74
C LEU A 748 -32.70 -12.91 -0.32
N ARG A 749 -33.05 -11.71 0.16
CA ARG A 749 -32.74 -11.26 1.53
C ARG A 749 -34.04 -11.08 2.33
N PRO A 750 -34.09 -11.53 3.58
CA PRO A 750 -35.28 -11.34 4.40
C PRO A 750 -35.49 -9.85 4.69
N LEU A 751 -36.75 -9.42 4.73
CA LEU A 751 -37.13 -8.11 5.26
C LEU A 751 -36.93 -8.10 6.80
N PRO A 752 -36.67 -6.93 7.41
CA PRO A 752 -36.63 -6.78 8.86
C PRO A 752 -37.95 -7.24 9.52
N ASP A 753 -37.85 -7.68 10.78
CA ASP A 753 -39.03 -8.08 11.57
C ASP A 753 -40.04 -6.93 11.65
N LYS A 754 -41.31 -7.20 11.31
CA LYS A 754 -42.42 -6.24 11.36
C LYS A 754 -42.63 -5.62 12.76
N ARG A 755 -42.27 -6.32 13.85
CA ARG A 755 -42.43 -5.85 15.23
C ARG A 755 -41.32 -4.91 15.70
N ARG A 756 -40.08 -5.17 15.27
CA ARG A 756 -38.92 -4.34 15.64
C ARG A 756 -38.64 -3.24 14.61
N GLY A 757 -39.07 -3.43 13.37
CA GLY A 757 -38.78 -2.54 12.25
C GLY A 757 -37.29 -2.41 11.99
N LEU A 758 -36.93 -1.50 11.07
CA LEU A 758 -35.57 -1.01 10.95
C LEU A 758 -35.44 0.19 11.90
N SER A 759 -35.23 -0.05 13.20
CA SER A 759 -35.22 1.03 14.19
C SER A 759 -33.91 1.83 14.21
N ASP A 760 -32.80 1.21 13.83
CA ASP A 760 -31.48 1.84 13.76
C ASP A 760 -31.45 2.97 12.70
N PRO A 761 -31.22 4.24 13.10
CA PRO A 761 -31.13 5.36 12.18
C PRO A 761 -30.03 5.19 11.12
N GLU A 762 -28.90 4.54 11.47
CA GLU A 762 -27.81 4.33 10.49
C GLU A 762 -28.23 3.30 9.43
N ALA A 763 -28.89 2.21 9.83
CA ALA A 763 -29.44 1.23 8.90
C ALA A 763 -30.50 1.85 7.97
N LYS A 764 -31.40 2.72 8.46
CA LYS A 764 -32.41 3.40 7.63
C LYS A 764 -31.78 4.23 6.53
N VAL A 765 -30.74 4.97 6.88
CA VAL A 765 -30.00 5.83 5.97
C VAL A 765 -29.22 5.00 4.94
N ARG A 766 -28.54 3.92 5.36
CA ARG A 766 -27.75 3.05 4.44
C ARG A 766 -28.61 2.19 3.53
N GLN A 767 -29.72 1.69 4.06
CA GLN A 767 -30.62 0.77 3.38
C GLN A 767 -31.98 1.43 3.16
N ARG A 768 -31.98 2.65 2.59
CA ARG A 768 -33.23 3.40 2.33
C ARG A 768 -34.24 2.57 1.55
N TYR A 769 -33.79 1.75 0.61
CA TYR A 769 -34.67 0.86 -0.16
C TYR A 769 -35.41 -0.15 0.72
N VAL A 770 -34.84 -0.60 1.85
CA VAL A 770 -35.53 -1.44 2.85
C VAL A 770 -36.48 -0.60 3.69
N ASP A 771 -36.03 0.58 4.15
CA ASP A 771 -36.85 1.51 4.94
C ASP A 771 -38.13 1.91 4.20
N LEU A 772 -38.03 2.28 2.92
CA LEU A 772 -39.18 2.61 2.05
C LEU A 772 -40.14 1.42 1.83
N VAL A 773 -39.66 0.18 1.93
CA VAL A 773 -40.52 -1.01 1.83
C VAL A 773 -41.33 -1.20 3.11
N VAL A 774 -40.68 -1.06 4.28
CA VAL A 774 -41.31 -1.37 5.57
C VAL A 774 -42.09 -0.19 6.17
N SER A 775 -41.63 1.05 5.94
CA SER A 775 -42.16 2.28 6.53
C SER A 775 -43.05 3.05 5.54
N THR A 776 -44.30 3.31 5.93
CA THR A 776 -45.21 4.24 5.24
C THR A 776 -44.73 5.67 5.39
N ASP A 777 -44.27 6.04 6.59
CA ASP A 777 -43.85 7.41 6.91
C ASP A 777 -42.65 7.83 6.05
N ALA A 778 -41.71 6.91 5.80
CA ALA A 778 -40.58 7.18 4.91
C ALA A 778 -41.03 7.50 3.46
N ARG A 779 -42.10 6.87 2.97
CA ARG A 779 -42.67 7.15 1.64
C ARG A 779 -43.40 8.49 1.61
N GLU A 780 -44.16 8.80 2.65
CA GLU A 780 -44.83 10.09 2.78
C GLU A 780 -43.84 11.24 2.89
N ASN A 781 -42.71 11.06 3.57
CA ASN A 781 -41.66 12.07 3.62
C ASN A 781 -41.05 12.37 2.24
N VAL A 782 -40.79 11.33 1.44
CA VAL A 782 -40.30 11.50 0.06
C VAL A 782 -41.34 12.21 -0.81
N ARG A 783 -42.63 11.87 -0.65
CA ARG A 783 -43.74 12.53 -1.34
C ARG A 783 -43.84 14.00 -0.94
N ALA A 784 -43.86 14.31 0.36
CA ALA A 784 -43.92 15.67 0.89
C ALA A 784 -42.75 16.52 0.40
N ARG A 785 -41.52 15.97 0.40
CA ARG A 785 -40.35 16.63 -0.20
C ARG A 785 -40.59 16.94 -1.68
N SER A 786 -40.99 15.94 -2.47
CA SER A 786 -41.22 16.12 -3.91
C SER A 786 -42.25 17.22 -4.17
N THR A 787 -43.35 17.22 -3.42
CA THR A 787 -44.41 18.21 -3.54
C THR A 787 -43.95 19.61 -3.13
N ALA A 788 -43.25 19.76 -2.00
CA ALA A 788 -42.72 21.05 -1.55
C ALA A 788 -41.73 21.65 -2.56
N VAL A 789 -40.82 20.83 -3.07
CA VAL A 789 -39.84 21.23 -4.10
C VAL A 789 -40.53 21.67 -5.39
N GLN A 790 -41.56 20.95 -5.83
CA GLN A 790 -42.35 21.35 -7.00
C GLN A 790 -43.09 22.67 -6.77
N ALA A 791 -43.67 22.87 -5.57
CA ALA A 791 -44.39 24.08 -5.23
C ALA A 791 -43.48 25.32 -5.21
N LEU A 792 -42.23 25.19 -4.76
CA LEU A 792 -41.24 26.27 -4.87
C LEU A 792 -41.00 26.70 -6.32
N ARG A 793 -40.79 25.74 -7.24
CA ARG A 793 -40.63 26.04 -8.68
C ARG A 793 -41.86 26.74 -9.21
N GLN A 794 -43.04 26.17 -8.96
CA GLN A 794 -44.29 26.72 -9.48
C GLN A 794 -44.54 28.13 -8.96
N GLY A 795 -44.26 28.38 -7.67
CA GLY A 795 -44.41 29.71 -7.08
C GLY A 795 -43.55 30.79 -7.74
N LEU A 796 -42.34 30.45 -8.21
CA LEU A 796 -41.48 31.36 -8.97
C LEU A 796 -41.94 31.51 -10.42
N ILE A 797 -42.29 30.40 -11.09
CA ILE A 797 -42.79 30.39 -12.48
C ILE A 797 -44.07 31.24 -12.59
N ASP A 798 -45.01 31.10 -11.66
CA ASP A 798 -46.26 31.87 -11.62
C ASP A 798 -46.01 33.38 -11.44
N ARG A 799 -44.85 33.75 -10.89
CA ARG A 799 -44.40 35.15 -10.69
C ARG A 799 -43.51 35.66 -11.83
N GLY A 800 -43.37 34.88 -12.90
CA GLY A 800 -42.65 35.25 -14.13
C GLY A 800 -41.13 35.07 -14.06
N TYR A 801 -40.62 34.26 -13.12
CA TYR A 801 -39.21 33.90 -13.09
C TYR A 801 -38.89 32.82 -14.13
N LEU A 802 -37.71 32.90 -14.73
CA LEU A 802 -37.18 31.91 -15.66
C LEU A 802 -36.22 30.96 -14.94
N GLU A 803 -36.48 29.64 -15.02
CA GLU A 803 -35.57 28.62 -14.52
C GLU A 803 -34.40 28.46 -15.50
N VAL A 804 -33.17 28.51 -15.00
CA VAL A 804 -31.95 28.36 -15.80
C VAL A 804 -31.02 27.33 -15.17
N GLU A 805 -30.05 26.85 -15.96
CA GLU A 805 -28.98 25.97 -15.48
C GLU A 805 -27.64 26.70 -15.64
N THR A 806 -26.91 26.86 -14.54
CA THR A 806 -25.54 27.42 -14.54
C THR A 806 -24.50 26.32 -14.31
N PRO A 807 -23.22 26.54 -14.67
CA PRO A 807 -22.18 25.52 -14.54
C PRO A 807 -22.03 25.02 -13.10
N MET A 808 -22.14 23.70 -12.92
CA MET A 808 -21.80 23.03 -11.65
C MET A 808 -20.30 22.80 -11.49
N LEU A 809 -19.56 22.73 -12.61
CA LEU A 809 -18.10 22.69 -12.62
C LEU A 809 -17.59 24.08 -13.04
N GLN A 810 -16.79 24.71 -12.18
CA GLN A 810 -16.33 26.09 -12.32
C GLN A 810 -14.81 26.14 -12.21
N GLN A 811 -14.14 27.01 -12.97
CA GLN A 811 -12.67 27.16 -12.88
C GLN A 811 -12.23 27.95 -11.65
N ILE A 812 -13.12 28.78 -11.13
CA ILE A 812 -12.94 29.64 -9.95
C ILE A 812 -14.13 29.38 -9.05
N HIS A 813 -13.90 29.28 -7.74
CA HIS A 813 -15.00 29.13 -6.78
C HIS A 813 -15.34 30.47 -6.14
N GLY A 814 -16.63 30.79 -6.08
CA GLY A 814 -17.16 32.03 -5.52
C GLY A 814 -18.66 31.96 -5.29
N GLY A 815 -19.25 33.06 -4.81
CA GLY A 815 -20.69 33.13 -4.49
C GLY A 815 -21.07 32.63 -3.09
N ALA A 816 -20.14 32.01 -2.35
CA ALA A 816 -20.31 31.76 -0.91
C ALA A 816 -18.94 31.70 -0.22
N ASN A 817 -18.92 31.85 1.11
CA ASN A 817 -17.75 31.51 1.92
C ASN A 817 -17.86 30.04 2.33
N ALA A 818 -17.31 29.15 1.51
CA ALA A 818 -17.38 27.71 1.73
C ALA A 818 -16.24 27.01 0.99
N ARG A 819 -15.72 25.94 1.60
CA ARG A 819 -14.67 25.15 0.97
C ARG A 819 -15.24 24.34 -0.20
N PRO A 820 -14.70 24.47 -1.43
CA PRO A 820 -15.21 23.71 -2.58
C PRO A 820 -14.71 22.26 -2.59
N PHE A 821 -15.37 21.42 -3.38
CA PHE A 821 -14.79 20.15 -3.84
C PHE A 821 -13.96 20.40 -5.09
N HIS A 822 -12.80 19.76 -5.18
CA HIS A 822 -11.90 19.84 -6.33
C HIS A 822 -12.03 18.59 -7.19
N THR A 823 -12.00 18.77 -8.51
CA THR A 823 -11.94 17.71 -9.50
C THR A 823 -11.10 18.15 -10.68
N HIS A 824 -10.90 17.27 -11.66
CA HIS A 824 -10.05 17.52 -12.81
C HIS A 824 -10.78 17.09 -14.08
N ILE A 825 -10.78 17.93 -15.13
CA ILE A 825 -11.38 17.61 -16.43
C ILE A 825 -10.31 17.15 -17.43
N ASN A 826 -10.33 15.85 -17.76
CA ASN A 826 -9.34 15.25 -18.67
C ASN A 826 -9.32 15.89 -20.07
N ALA A 827 -10.44 16.42 -20.56
CA ALA A 827 -10.54 16.94 -21.92
C ALA A 827 -9.78 18.25 -22.14
N TYR A 828 -9.62 19.07 -21.08
CA TYR A 828 -8.96 20.37 -21.14
C TYR A 828 -7.73 20.45 -20.23
N ASP A 829 -7.40 19.37 -19.52
CA ASP A 829 -6.30 19.26 -18.57
C ASP A 829 -6.27 20.45 -17.57
N LEU A 830 -7.40 20.70 -16.91
CA LEU A 830 -7.52 21.78 -15.93
C LEU A 830 -8.31 21.34 -14.70
N ASP A 831 -7.97 21.95 -13.57
CA ASP A 831 -8.67 21.75 -12.31
C ASP A 831 -9.99 22.51 -12.32
N LEU A 832 -11.04 21.86 -11.82
CA LEU A 832 -12.37 22.43 -11.66
C LEU A 832 -12.82 22.28 -10.22
N TYR A 833 -13.68 23.20 -9.83
CA TYR A 833 -14.38 23.20 -8.56
C TYR A 833 -15.84 22.83 -8.80
N LEU A 834 -16.39 21.97 -7.96
CA LEU A 834 -17.84 21.86 -7.86
C LEU A 834 -18.37 23.13 -7.19
N ARG A 835 -19.41 23.73 -7.77
CA ARG A 835 -19.93 25.02 -7.31
C ARG A 835 -20.37 25.01 -5.85
N ILE A 836 -20.03 26.08 -5.14
CA ILE A 836 -20.49 26.36 -3.76
C ILE A 836 -21.72 27.27 -3.73
N ALA A 837 -22.01 27.95 -4.84
CA ALA A 837 -23.22 28.72 -5.14
C ALA A 837 -23.31 29.01 -6.66
N PRO A 838 -24.52 29.09 -7.26
CA PRO A 838 -24.71 29.61 -8.62
C PRO A 838 -24.70 31.16 -8.72
N GLU A 839 -24.67 31.89 -7.60
CA GLU A 839 -24.80 33.35 -7.50
C GLU A 839 -24.09 34.15 -8.61
N LEU A 840 -22.78 33.96 -8.78
CA LEU A 840 -22.00 34.78 -9.72
C LEU A 840 -22.44 34.59 -11.18
N TYR A 841 -22.95 33.42 -11.55
CA TYR A 841 -23.46 33.16 -12.90
C TYR A 841 -24.87 33.72 -13.09
N LEU A 842 -25.72 33.63 -12.06
CA LEU A 842 -27.07 34.23 -12.10
C LEU A 842 -27.00 35.76 -12.21
N LYS A 843 -26.03 36.39 -11.55
CA LYS A 843 -25.74 37.83 -11.71
C LYS A 843 -25.28 38.20 -13.12
N ARG A 844 -24.45 37.36 -13.77
CA ARG A 844 -24.08 37.56 -15.20
C ARG A 844 -25.30 37.53 -16.11
N LEU A 845 -26.29 36.67 -15.83
CA LEU A 845 -27.55 36.65 -16.58
C LEU A 845 -28.37 37.93 -16.37
N CYS A 846 -28.35 38.48 -15.15
CA CYS A 846 -28.99 39.78 -14.86
C CYS A 846 -28.32 40.92 -15.65
N VAL A 847 -26.98 40.94 -15.76
CA VAL A 847 -26.25 41.85 -16.67
C VAL A 847 -26.70 41.66 -18.12
N GLY A 848 -26.88 40.40 -18.55
CA GLY A 848 -27.39 40.05 -19.88
C GLY A 848 -28.84 40.47 -20.14
N GLY A 849 -29.54 41.05 -19.16
CA GLY A 849 -30.91 41.55 -19.29
C GLY A 849 -32.00 40.58 -18.82
N MET A 850 -31.65 39.48 -18.15
CA MET A 850 -32.66 38.61 -17.52
C MET A 850 -33.17 39.25 -16.22
N GLU A 851 -34.37 39.83 -16.27
CA GLU A 851 -34.92 40.59 -15.14
C GLU A 851 -35.42 39.71 -13.97
N LYS A 852 -35.85 38.47 -14.22
CA LYS A 852 -36.28 37.52 -13.19
C LYS A 852 -35.77 36.13 -13.51
N VAL A 853 -34.76 35.68 -12.78
CA VAL A 853 -34.09 34.42 -13.05
C VAL A 853 -33.96 33.61 -11.76
N PHE A 854 -34.08 32.30 -11.84
CA PHE A 854 -33.80 31.42 -10.72
C PHE A 854 -33.14 30.13 -11.17
N GLU A 855 -32.42 29.51 -10.25
CA GLU A 855 -31.97 28.14 -10.40
C GLU A 855 -32.28 27.37 -9.12
N MET A 856 -32.87 26.19 -9.26
CA MET A 856 -32.97 25.24 -8.17
C MET A 856 -32.21 23.96 -8.51
N GLY A 857 -30.97 23.91 -8.02
CA GLY A 857 -30.01 22.89 -8.40
C GLY A 857 -29.15 22.43 -7.23
N ARG A 858 -28.12 21.63 -7.55
CA ARG A 858 -27.22 21.08 -6.54
C ARG A 858 -26.05 21.99 -6.25
N THR A 859 -25.67 22.04 -4.98
CA THR A 859 -24.52 22.77 -4.46
C THR A 859 -23.66 21.83 -3.62
N PHE A 860 -22.35 22.03 -3.65
CA PHE A 860 -21.38 21.13 -3.05
C PHE A 860 -20.45 21.90 -2.12
N ARG A 861 -20.44 21.57 -0.83
CA ARG A 861 -19.57 22.20 0.18
C ARG A 861 -18.79 21.12 0.93
N ASN A 862 -17.47 21.20 0.89
CA ASN A 862 -16.55 20.22 1.45
C ASN A 862 -16.33 20.47 2.95
N GLU A 863 -17.44 20.36 3.69
CA GLU A 863 -17.57 20.67 5.12
C GLU A 863 -18.00 19.43 5.93
N GLY A 864 -18.19 19.61 7.25
CA GLY A 864 -18.61 18.54 8.15
C GLY A 864 -20.05 18.07 7.93
N ILE A 865 -20.30 16.77 8.16
CA ILE A 865 -21.63 16.16 8.12
C ILE A 865 -22.29 16.27 9.50
N SER A 866 -23.54 16.74 9.56
CA SER A 866 -24.32 16.86 10.80
C SER A 866 -25.79 16.49 10.59
N TYR A 867 -26.66 16.72 11.58
CA TYR A 867 -28.10 16.56 11.42
C TYR A 867 -28.73 17.60 10.47
N LYS A 868 -28.04 18.73 10.23
CA LYS A 868 -28.45 19.84 9.36
C LYS A 868 -27.53 20.10 8.16
N HIS A 869 -26.38 19.42 8.08
CA HIS A 869 -25.38 19.61 7.02
C HIS A 869 -25.12 18.30 6.27
N ASN A 870 -25.21 18.37 4.94
CA ASN A 870 -24.80 17.31 4.02
C ASN A 870 -23.90 17.95 2.95
N PRO A 871 -22.79 17.30 2.51
CA PRO A 871 -21.82 17.94 1.62
C PRO A 871 -22.38 18.25 0.22
N GLU A 872 -23.44 17.55 -0.16
CA GLU A 872 -24.22 17.78 -1.37
C GLU A 872 -25.66 18.14 -0.96
N PHE A 873 -26.17 19.31 -1.33
CA PHE A 873 -27.52 19.73 -0.98
C PHE A 873 -28.16 20.60 -2.07
N THR A 874 -29.49 20.62 -2.08
CA THR A 874 -30.31 21.38 -3.03
C THR A 874 -30.47 22.80 -2.51
N MET A 875 -30.14 23.76 -3.36
CA MET A 875 -30.30 25.18 -3.08
C MET A 875 -31.16 25.80 -4.17
N LEU A 876 -32.02 26.73 -3.78
CA LEU A 876 -32.76 27.60 -4.68
C LEU A 876 -32.13 28.97 -4.59
N GLU A 877 -31.70 29.52 -5.72
CA GLU A 877 -31.33 30.92 -5.82
C GLU A 877 -32.20 31.64 -6.84
N ALA A 878 -32.66 32.85 -6.53
CA ALA A 878 -33.51 33.66 -7.39
C ALA A 878 -33.05 35.13 -7.37
N TYR A 879 -33.05 35.78 -8.53
CA TYR A 879 -32.63 37.17 -8.71
C TYR A 879 -33.70 37.94 -9.47
N GLN A 880 -34.01 39.15 -9.00
CA GLN A 880 -34.99 40.05 -9.63
C GLN A 880 -34.41 41.46 -9.77
N ALA A 881 -34.30 41.92 -11.01
CA ALA A 881 -33.98 43.30 -11.33
C ALA A 881 -35.04 44.26 -10.76
N PHE A 882 -34.57 45.43 -10.36
CA PHE A 882 -35.31 46.51 -9.70
C PHE A 882 -35.99 46.11 -8.38
N ALA A 883 -35.56 45.00 -7.77
CA ALA A 883 -35.94 44.60 -6.42
C ALA A 883 -34.82 44.90 -5.41
N ASP A 884 -35.18 44.92 -4.13
CA ASP A 884 -34.25 44.97 -3.01
C ASP A 884 -34.55 43.83 -2.03
N TYR A 885 -33.76 43.75 -0.94
CA TYR A 885 -33.94 42.72 0.08
C TYR A 885 -35.34 42.68 0.74
N ASP A 886 -36.10 43.79 0.80
CA ASP A 886 -37.44 43.81 1.39
C ASP A 886 -38.45 43.14 0.43
N VAL A 887 -38.28 43.30 -0.89
CA VAL A 887 -39.06 42.54 -1.89
C VAL A 887 -38.77 41.04 -1.80
N MET A 888 -37.50 40.67 -1.61
CA MET A 888 -37.08 39.26 -1.46
C MET A 888 -37.64 38.63 -0.17
N LEU A 889 -37.83 39.43 0.88
CA LEU A 889 -38.43 39.01 2.14
C LEU A 889 -39.87 38.52 1.92
N ASP A 890 -40.69 39.31 1.24
CA ASP A 890 -42.08 38.94 0.94
C ASP A 890 -42.16 37.72 0.02
N LEU A 891 -41.32 37.67 -1.01
CA LEU A 891 -41.22 36.53 -1.92
C LEU A 891 -40.93 35.23 -1.13
N THR A 892 -39.93 35.26 -0.26
CA THR A 892 -39.51 34.10 0.54
C THR A 892 -40.63 33.59 1.42
N ARG A 893 -41.31 34.50 2.12
CA ARG A 893 -42.45 34.17 2.98
C ARG A 893 -43.54 33.45 2.20
N GLU A 894 -43.93 33.98 1.04
CA GLU A 894 -44.98 33.41 0.19
C GLU A 894 -44.60 32.05 -0.40
N LEU A 895 -43.34 31.88 -0.84
CA LEU A 895 -42.86 30.60 -1.38
C LEU A 895 -42.87 29.50 -0.33
N ILE A 896 -42.39 29.79 0.89
CA ILE A 896 -42.34 28.82 1.99
C ILE A 896 -43.76 28.44 2.46
N GLN A 897 -44.66 29.43 2.62
CA GLN A 897 -46.05 29.17 2.98
C GLN A 897 -46.76 28.35 1.89
N GLY A 898 -46.53 28.65 0.61
CA GLY A 898 -47.05 27.88 -0.52
C GLY A 898 -46.55 26.44 -0.54
N ALA A 899 -45.26 26.21 -0.27
CA ALA A 899 -44.66 24.88 -0.19
C ALA A 899 -45.26 24.05 0.97
N ALA A 900 -45.51 24.68 2.12
CA ALA A 900 -46.18 24.05 3.26
C ALA A 900 -47.61 23.62 2.91
N VAL A 901 -48.40 24.53 2.32
CA VAL A 901 -49.78 24.24 1.89
C VAL A 901 -49.82 23.13 0.85
N ALA A 902 -48.90 23.12 -0.12
CA ALA A 902 -48.85 22.06 -1.11
C ALA A 902 -48.52 20.69 -0.49
N ALA A 903 -47.59 20.63 0.46
CA ALA A 903 -47.16 19.38 1.08
C ALA A 903 -48.15 18.83 2.11
N PHE A 904 -48.82 19.69 2.89
CA PHE A 904 -49.64 19.30 4.04
C PHE A 904 -51.08 19.83 4.03
N GLY A 905 -51.47 20.58 3.00
CA GLY A 905 -52.79 21.21 2.88
C GLY A 905 -52.96 22.49 3.69
N THR A 906 -52.03 22.82 4.59
CA THR A 906 -52.06 24.02 5.44
C THR A 906 -50.66 24.63 5.58
N ALA A 907 -50.58 25.92 5.92
CA ALA A 907 -49.32 26.62 6.14
C ALA A 907 -48.76 26.28 7.53
N THR A 908 -48.30 25.03 7.71
CA THR A 908 -47.75 24.51 8.96
C THR A 908 -46.34 23.96 8.80
N ALA A 909 -45.55 24.07 9.88
CA ALA A 909 -44.23 23.48 10.01
C ALA A 909 -44.18 22.58 11.24
N ARG A 910 -43.23 21.64 11.31
CA ARG A 910 -43.16 20.64 12.38
C ARG A 910 -41.84 20.75 13.14
N LYS A 911 -41.90 20.59 14.47
CA LYS A 911 -40.71 20.48 15.34
C LYS A 911 -40.92 19.39 16.38
N ALA A 912 -39.87 18.63 16.68
CA ALA A 912 -39.90 17.67 17.78
C ALA A 912 -39.91 18.40 19.14
N ASP A 913 -40.81 18.00 20.03
CA ASP A 913 -40.82 18.43 21.43
C ASP A 913 -39.71 17.76 22.26
N ALA A 914 -39.64 18.08 23.56
CA ALA A 914 -38.64 17.50 24.48
C ALA A 914 -38.76 15.97 24.62
N ASN A 915 -39.90 15.37 24.26
CA ASN A 915 -40.16 13.94 24.29
C ASN A 915 -39.97 13.28 22.91
N GLY A 916 -39.54 14.04 21.90
CA GLY A 916 -39.32 13.57 20.53
C GLY A 916 -40.60 13.46 19.69
N ARG A 917 -41.74 14.00 20.15
CA ARG A 917 -42.99 14.01 19.39
C ARG A 917 -43.03 15.22 18.47
N LEU A 918 -43.39 15.00 17.20
CA LEU A 918 -43.58 16.10 16.24
C LEU A 918 -44.84 16.91 16.61
N VAL A 919 -44.65 18.21 16.77
CA VAL A 919 -45.69 19.22 17.02
C VAL A 919 -45.81 20.12 15.80
N GLU A 920 -47.04 20.41 15.37
CA GLU A 920 -47.33 21.32 14.27
C GLU A 920 -47.41 22.77 14.78
N HIS A 921 -46.82 23.68 14.03
CA HIS A 921 -46.79 25.11 14.28
C HIS A 921 -47.37 25.84 13.06
N ASP A 922 -48.31 26.75 13.30
CA ASP A 922 -48.83 27.64 12.25
C ASP A 922 -47.75 28.65 11.84
N ILE A 923 -47.50 28.73 10.54
CA ILE A 923 -46.52 29.64 9.93
C ILE A 923 -47.19 30.62 8.94
N SER A 924 -48.52 30.68 8.94
CA SER A 924 -49.30 31.64 8.15
C SER A 924 -49.10 33.09 8.63
N GLY A 925 -49.58 34.05 7.83
CA GLY A 925 -49.49 35.47 8.16
C GLY A 925 -48.14 36.10 7.82
N ILE A 926 -47.82 37.21 8.50
CA ILE A 926 -46.59 37.98 8.30
C ILE A 926 -45.62 37.65 9.44
N TRP A 927 -44.35 37.45 9.11
CA TRP A 927 -43.31 37.09 10.07
C TRP A 927 -42.61 38.33 10.66
N PRO A 928 -42.13 38.28 11.92
CA PRO A 928 -41.41 39.40 12.52
C PRO A 928 -40.12 39.74 11.76
N VAL A 929 -39.79 41.03 11.72
CA VAL A 929 -38.55 41.56 11.14
C VAL A 929 -37.80 42.35 12.21
N LYS A 930 -36.55 41.98 12.47
CA LYS A 930 -35.69 42.62 13.48
C LYS A 930 -34.34 42.99 12.87
N THR A 931 -33.69 44.03 13.38
CA THR A 931 -32.28 44.30 13.01
C THR A 931 -31.37 43.39 13.83
N VAL A 932 -30.20 43.00 13.28
CA VAL A 932 -29.23 42.14 13.98
C VAL A 932 -28.80 42.78 15.31
N TYR A 933 -28.41 44.05 15.27
CA TYR A 933 -28.04 44.83 16.47
C TYR A 933 -29.19 44.98 17.48
N GLY A 934 -30.41 45.19 17.00
CA GLY A 934 -31.60 45.24 17.86
C GLY A 934 -31.86 43.92 18.56
N ALA A 935 -31.76 42.80 17.83
CA ALA A 935 -31.96 41.47 18.40
C ALA A 935 -30.87 41.09 19.42
N ILE A 936 -29.61 41.46 19.16
CA ILE A 936 -28.52 41.29 20.13
C ILE A 936 -28.78 42.15 21.38
N SER A 937 -29.21 43.39 21.19
CA SER A 937 -29.52 44.30 22.31
C SER A 937 -30.64 43.76 23.19
N GLU A 938 -31.72 43.24 22.60
CA GLU A 938 -32.81 42.56 23.30
C GLU A 938 -32.31 41.33 24.07
N ALA A 939 -31.44 40.52 23.47
CA ALA A 939 -30.91 39.30 24.09
C ALA A 939 -29.97 39.59 25.27
N LEU A 940 -29.24 40.71 25.23
CA LEU A 940 -28.33 41.14 26.29
C LEU A 940 -29.03 41.99 27.37
N GLY A 941 -30.12 42.66 27.04
CA GLY A 941 -30.72 43.70 27.88
C GLY A 941 -29.88 44.98 27.95
N GLU A 942 -28.91 45.16 27.04
CA GLU A 942 -28.02 46.31 26.94
C GLU A 942 -27.91 46.74 25.47
N GLU A 943 -27.87 48.05 25.21
CA GLU A 943 -27.80 48.58 23.85
C GLU A 943 -26.44 48.33 23.19
N VAL A 944 -26.49 47.69 22.02
CA VAL A 944 -25.38 47.41 21.11
C VAL A 944 -25.76 47.89 19.71
N ASP A 945 -24.89 48.67 19.09
CA ASP A 945 -25.07 49.28 17.77
C ASP A 945 -23.76 49.27 16.96
N ALA A 946 -23.80 49.85 15.76
CA ALA A 946 -22.63 49.96 14.88
C ALA A 946 -21.51 50.87 15.44
N ASP A 947 -21.83 51.78 16.38
CA ASP A 947 -20.90 52.69 17.04
C ASP A 947 -20.19 52.05 18.25
N THR A 948 -20.70 50.91 18.72
CA THR A 948 -20.12 50.19 19.85
C THR A 948 -18.66 49.79 19.58
N ALA A 949 -17.78 50.19 20.51
CA ALA A 949 -16.35 49.96 20.40
C ALA A 949 -16.00 48.46 20.48
N PRO A 950 -15.02 47.95 19.71
CA PRO A 950 -14.63 46.54 19.72
C PRO A 950 -14.30 45.99 21.11
N ASP A 951 -13.62 46.78 21.96
CA ASP A 951 -13.31 46.36 23.33
C ASP A 951 -14.55 46.16 24.20
N ARG A 952 -15.61 46.95 23.96
CA ARG A 952 -16.90 46.77 24.64
C ARG A 952 -17.58 45.50 24.14
N LEU A 953 -17.58 45.24 22.84
CA LEU A 953 -18.11 43.99 22.27
C LEU A 953 -17.41 42.76 22.86
N ARG A 954 -16.07 42.77 22.94
CA ARG A 954 -15.29 41.67 23.54
C ARG A 954 -15.67 41.44 25.01
N ARG A 955 -15.85 42.50 25.80
CA ARG A 955 -16.33 42.39 27.19
C ARG A 955 -17.73 41.77 27.27
N LEU A 956 -18.65 42.19 26.39
CA LEU A 956 -20.00 41.63 26.32
C LEU A 956 -19.99 40.16 25.92
N CYS A 957 -19.14 39.75 24.97
CA CYS A 957 -18.95 38.35 24.63
C CYS A 957 -18.46 37.51 25.82
N HIS A 958 -17.47 38.00 26.55
CA HIS A 958 -16.99 37.33 27.77
C HIS A 958 -18.09 37.20 28.83
N ALA A 959 -18.90 38.24 29.04
CA ALA A 959 -20.00 38.23 30.00
C ALA A 959 -21.15 37.28 29.59
N SER A 960 -21.36 37.09 28.28
CA SER A 960 -22.42 36.26 27.71
C SER A 960 -21.95 34.86 27.27
N ALA A 961 -20.71 34.49 27.59
CA ALA A 961 -20.06 33.23 27.21
C ALA A 961 -20.01 32.96 25.69
N VAL A 962 -19.96 34.02 24.88
CA VAL A 962 -19.74 33.95 23.43
C VAL A 962 -18.23 33.83 23.17
N PRO A 963 -17.75 32.81 22.43
CA PRO A 963 -16.33 32.63 22.16
C PRO A 963 -15.81 33.73 21.23
N VAL A 964 -14.65 34.30 21.53
CA VAL A 964 -14.03 35.33 20.67
C VAL A 964 -12.55 35.07 20.54
N LYS A 965 -12.04 35.12 19.30
CA LYS A 965 -10.62 35.00 19.00
C LYS A 965 -9.95 36.38 18.91
N PRO A 966 -8.64 36.50 19.20
CA PRO A 966 -7.92 37.77 19.10
C PRO A 966 -8.01 38.44 17.72
N GLU A 967 -7.92 37.65 16.65
CA GLU A 967 -7.91 38.06 15.26
C GLU A 967 -9.25 38.52 14.68
N MET A 968 -10.37 38.29 15.39
CA MET A 968 -11.71 38.66 14.92
C MET A 968 -11.90 40.18 14.88
N GLY A 969 -12.38 40.67 13.74
CA GLY A 969 -12.80 42.05 13.55
C GLY A 969 -14.16 42.35 14.21
N ARG A 970 -14.63 43.60 14.12
CA ARG A 970 -15.95 44.00 14.67
C ARG A 970 -17.08 43.16 14.07
N GLY A 971 -17.11 43.00 12.75
CA GLY A 971 -18.15 42.25 12.05
C GLY A 971 -18.23 40.80 12.51
N ASP A 972 -17.07 40.12 12.60
CA ASP A 972 -16.97 38.73 13.06
C ASP A 972 -17.49 38.56 14.48
N ILE A 973 -17.17 39.50 15.38
CA ILE A 973 -17.66 39.46 16.77
C ILE A 973 -19.18 39.60 16.81
N VAL A 974 -19.75 40.53 16.05
CA VAL A 974 -21.21 40.73 15.99
C VAL A 974 -21.91 39.52 15.39
N LEU A 975 -21.33 38.90 14.37
CA LEU A 975 -21.86 37.68 13.76
C LEU A 975 -21.90 36.51 14.77
N GLU A 976 -20.80 36.26 15.50
CA GLU A 976 -20.79 35.21 16.54
C GLU A 976 -21.77 35.53 17.69
N MET A 977 -21.92 36.80 18.08
CA MET A 977 -22.94 37.19 19.06
C MET A 977 -24.36 36.91 18.55
N TYR A 978 -24.64 37.24 17.29
CA TYR A 978 -25.92 36.95 16.65
C TYR A 978 -26.22 35.44 16.63
N GLU A 979 -25.27 34.63 16.16
CA GLU A 979 -25.44 33.17 16.07
C GLU A 979 -25.78 32.55 17.44
N ARG A 980 -25.01 32.90 18.48
CA ARG A 980 -25.14 32.33 19.84
C ARG A 980 -26.32 32.85 20.63
N LEU A 981 -26.58 34.16 20.54
CA LEU A 981 -27.55 34.81 21.41
C LEU A 981 -28.93 34.90 20.79
N VAL A 982 -29.01 34.91 19.46
CA VAL A 982 -30.23 35.17 18.70
C VAL A 982 -30.62 33.96 17.85
N GLU A 983 -29.78 33.55 16.89
CA GLU A 983 -30.13 32.49 15.94
C GLU A 983 -30.52 31.20 16.67
N GLU A 984 -29.62 30.64 17.50
CA GLU A 984 -29.83 29.38 18.23
C GLU A 984 -31.12 29.35 19.08
N LYS A 985 -31.62 30.52 19.52
CA LYS A 985 -32.79 30.65 20.41
C LYS A 985 -34.10 30.93 19.68
N THR A 986 -34.03 31.25 18.39
CA THR A 986 -35.20 31.64 17.58
C THR A 986 -36.18 30.47 17.45
N GLN A 987 -37.47 30.72 17.70
CA GLN A 987 -38.51 29.68 17.63
C GLN A 987 -39.29 29.75 16.31
N LEU A 988 -40.14 30.75 16.12
CA LEU A 988 -40.93 30.88 14.89
C LEU A 988 -40.15 31.62 13.80
N PRO A 989 -40.52 31.46 12.51
CA PRO A 989 -39.88 32.17 11.40
C PRO A 989 -39.75 33.67 11.68
N THR A 990 -38.52 34.17 11.66
CA THR A 990 -38.17 35.56 11.94
C THR A 990 -37.07 36.01 10.98
N PHE A 991 -37.23 37.18 10.38
CA PHE A 991 -36.21 37.81 9.56
C PHE A 991 -35.31 38.68 10.42
N TYR A 992 -33.99 38.47 10.33
CA TYR A 992 -32.98 39.32 10.94
C TYR A 992 -32.24 40.07 9.85
N LYS A 993 -32.24 41.40 9.89
CA LYS A 993 -31.71 42.24 8.81
C LYS A 993 -30.65 43.26 9.25
N ASP A 994 -29.99 43.84 8.26
CA ASP A 994 -28.98 44.89 8.39
C ASP A 994 -27.70 44.39 9.09
N PHE A 995 -27.08 43.36 8.50
CA PHE A 995 -25.82 42.75 8.96
C PHE A 995 -24.63 43.71 8.81
N PRO A 996 -23.52 43.52 9.54
CA PRO A 996 -22.29 44.27 9.31
C PRO A 996 -21.77 44.11 7.86
N THR A 997 -21.32 45.21 7.25
CA THR A 997 -20.79 45.21 5.87
C THR A 997 -19.56 44.32 5.71
N ASP A 998 -18.70 44.26 6.72
CA ASP A 998 -17.41 43.57 6.65
C ASP A 998 -17.55 42.05 6.46
N VAL A 999 -18.68 41.46 6.88
CA VAL A 999 -18.99 40.02 6.73
C VAL A 999 -19.93 39.71 5.54
N SER A 1000 -20.22 40.71 4.71
CA SER A 1000 -21.19 40.62 3.61
C SER A 1000 -20.54 41.03 2.26
N PRO A 1001 -19.62 40.23 1.72
CA PRO A 1001 -18.73 40.64 0.62
C PRO A 1001 -19.45 40.88 -0.73
N LEU A 1002 -20.63 40.27 -0.94
CA LEU A 1002 -21.41 40.37 -2.18
C LEU A 1002 -22.67 41.25 -2.04
N THR A 1003 -22.92 41.77 -0.83
CA THR A 1003 -24.13 42.54 -0.50
C THR A 1003 -23.86 44.04 -0.57
N ARG A 1004 -24.81 44.80 -1.13
CA ARG A 1004 -24.76 46.26 -1.15
C ARG A 1004 -24.73 46.84 0.28
N GLN A 1005 -23.96 47.90 0.48
CA GLN A 1005 -24.02 48.70 1.71
C GLN A 1005 -25.43 49.25 1.93
N HIS A 1006 -25.83 49.34 3.20
CA HIS A 1006 -27.11 49.89 3.59
C HIS A 1006 -27.20 51.36 3.20
N ARG A 1007 -28.34 51.74 2.60
CA ARG A 1007 -28.56 53.07 2.02
C ARG A 1007 -28.45 54.24 3.02
N LYS A 1008 -28.50 53.98 4.33
CA LYS A 1008 -28.39 55.01 5.40
C LYS A 1008 -27.11 54.94 6.23
N ASP A 1009 -26.59 53.74 6.48
CA ASP A 1009 -25.36 53.54 7.29
C ASP A 1009 -24.48 52.53 6.55
N PRO A 1010 -23.37 52.98 5.92
CA PRO A 1010 -22.54 52.11 5.08
C PRO A 1010 -21.76 51.03 5.87
N ARG A 1011 -21.78 51.08 7.20
CA ARG A 1011 -21.22 50.03 8.08
C ARG A 1011 -22.11 48.79 8.14
N LEU A 1012 -23.37 48.92 7.69
CA LEU A 1012 -24.33 47.83 7.57
C LEU A 1012 -24.54 47.48 6.09
N ALA A 1013 -25.02 46.27 5.82
CA ALA A 1013 -25.36 45.78 4.48
C ALA A 1013 -26.85 45.44 4.40
N GLU A 1014 -27.47 45.65 3.24
CA GLU A 1014 -28.88 45.29 3.00
C GLU A 1014 -29.02 43.79 2.77
N ARG A 1015 -28.82 43.04 3.85
CA ARG A 1015 -28.94 41.58 3.94
C ARG A 1015 -29.95 41.22 5.02
N TRP A 1016 -30.68 40.15 4.82
CA TRP A 1016 -31.36 39.45 5.90
C TRP A 1016 -31.11 37.95 5.87
N ASP A 1017 -31.18 37.33 7.04
CA ASP A 1017 -31.23 35.88 7.22
C ASP A 1017 -32.59 35.52 7.84
N LEU A 1018 -33.24 34.49 7.29
CA LEU A 1018 -34.49 33.94 7.80
C LEU A 1018 -34.18 32.77 8.72
N VAL A 1019 -34.58 32.86 9.97
CA VAL A 1019 -34.33 31.83 10.98
C VAL A 1019 -35.64 31.29 11.52
N ALA A 1020 -35.73 29.96 11.62
CA ALA A 1020 -36.81 29.28 12.31
C ALA A 1020 -36.27 28.07 13.08
N PHE A 1021 -36.83 27.81 14.25
CA PHE A 1021 -36.46 26.71 15.14
C PHE A 1021 -34.95 26.59 15.44
N GLY A 1022 -34.23 27.71 15.46
CA GLY A 1022 -32.79 27.75 15.72
C GLY A 1022 -31.94 27.40 14.50
N THR A 1023 -32.48 27.50 13.29
CA THR A 1023 -31.79 27.20 12.03
C THR A 1023 -32.11 28.24 10.97
N GLU A 1024 -31.07 28.76 10.33
CA GLU A 1024 -31.17 29.59 9.13
C GLU A 1024 -31.74 28.79 7.94
N LEU A 1025 -32.87 29.24 7.39
CA LEU A 1025 -33.56 28.63 6.24
C LEU A 1025 -33.13 29.22 4.90
N GLY A 1026 -32.69 30.48 4.89
CA GLY A 1026 -32.28 31.20 3.70
C GLY A 1026 -31.87 32.64 4.01
N THR A 1027 -31.36 33.31 3.01
CA THR A 1027 -30.77 34.64 3.08
C THR A 1027 -31.10 35.43 1.81
N ALA A 1028 -31.18 36.75 1.87
CA ALA A 1028 -31.34 37.57 0.68
C ALA A 1028 -30.70 38.94 0.81
N TYR A 1029 -30.35 39.52 -0.33
CA TYR A 1029 -29.54 40.72 -0.46
C TYR A 1029 -30.20 41.74 -1.40
N SER A 1030 -29.95 43.02 -1.14
CA SER A 1030 -29.81 43.97 -2.23
C SER A 1030 -28.41 43.78 -2.79
N GLU A 1031 -28.31 43.36 -4.05
CA GLU A 1031 -27.05 42.93 -4.64
C GLU A 1031 -26.06 44.08 -4.82
N LEU A 1032 -24.77 43.81 -4.56
CA LEU A 1032 -23.70 44.75 -4.87
C LEU A 1032 -23.46 44.77 -6.38
N THR A 1033 -23.92 45.83 -7.05
CA THR A 1033 -23.78 46.00 -8.50
C THR A 1033 -22.65 46.96 -8.90
N ASP A 1034 -22.02 47.64 -7.94
CA ASP A 1034 -20.87 48.53 -8.17
C ASP A 1034 -19.60 47.69 -8.41
N PRO A 1035 -19.05 47.64 -9.64
CA PRO A 1035 -17.90 46.80 -9.96
C PRO A 1035 -16.61 47.25 -9.24
N VAL A 1036 -16.47 48.53 -8.91
CA VAL A 1036 -15.28 49.08 -8.25
C VAL A 1036 -15.24 48.63 -6.79
N GLU A 1037 -16.38 48.76 -6.10
CA GLU A 1037 -16.50 48.28 -4.72
C GLU A 1037 -16.47 46.74 -4.67
N GLN A 1038 -17.11 46.05 -5.62
CA GLN A 1038 -17.07 44.58 -5.69
C GLN A 1038 -15.63 44.07 -5.88
N ARG A 1039 -14.84 44.71 -6.74
CA ARG A 1039 -13.41 44.40 -6.92
C ARG A 1039 -12.63 44.58 -5.62
N ARG A 1040 -12.86 45.68 -4.89
CA ARG A 1040 -12.20 45.93 -3.60
C ARG A 1040 -12.48 44.79 -2.60
N ARG A 1041 -13.72 44.30 -2.53
CA ARG A 1041 -14.13 43.24 -1.61
C ARG A 1041 -13.60 41.86 -2.01
N LEU A 1042 -13.70 41.49 -3.29
CA LEU A 1042 -13.14 40.22 -3.78
C LEU A 1042 -11.62 40.19 -3.68
N THR A 1043 -10.94 41.32 -3.88
CA THR A 1043 -9.49 41.42 -3.65
C THR A 1043 -9.15 41.16 -2.18
N ALA A 1044 -9.91 41.74 -1.24
CA ALA A 1044 -9.72 41.50 0.18
C ALA A 1044 -9.96 40.03 0.56
N GLN A 1045 -11.00 39.40 0.02
CA GLN A 1045 -11.27 37.97 0.21
C GLN A 1045 -10.17 37.08 -0.39
N SER A 1046 -9.71 37.38 -1.60
CA SER A 1046 -8.62 36.64 -2.24
C SER A 1046 -7.30 36.75 -1.46
N LEU A 1047 -7.03 37.88 -0.79
CA LEU A 1047 -5.88 38.01 0.11
C LEU A 1047 -6.02 37.14 1.37
N LEU A 1048 -7.25 36.97 1.91
CA LEU A 1048 -7.52 36.03 3.00
C LEU A 1048 -7.31 34.57 2.54
N ALA A 1049 -7.78 34.23 1.33
CA ALA A 1049 -7.54 32.92 0.72
C ALA A 1049 -6.04 32.64 0.55
N ALA A 1050 -5.27 33.62 0.04
CA ALA A 1050 -3.80 33.54 -0.05
C ALA A 1050 -3.13 33.45 1.34
N GLY A 1051 -3.76 34.03 2.37
CA GLY A 1051 -3.37 33.92 3.79
C GLY A 1051 -3.66 32.56 4.42
N GLY A 1052 -4.30 31.64 3.70
CA GLY A 1052 -4.55 30.27 4.14
C GLY A 1052 -5.97 30.00 4.63
N ASP A 1053 -6.92 30.91 4.42
CA ASP A 1053 -8.35 30.67 4.65
C ASP A 1053 -8.95 29.84 3.50
N PRO A 1054 -9.34 28.57 3.71
CA PRO A 1054 -9.85 27.70 2.65
C PRO A 1054 -11.31 27.98 2.26
N GLU A 1055 -12.01 28.88 2.97
CA GLU A 1055 -13.41 29.24 2.70
C GLU A 1055 -13.56 30.59 2.01
N ALA A 1056 -12.50 31.41 1.99
CA ALA A 1056 -12.52 32.73 1.37
C ALA A 1056 -12.62 32.66 -0.16
N MET A 1057 -13.37 33.59 -0.74
CA MET A 1057 -13.63 33.63 -2.19
C MET A 1057 -12.38 33.97 -3.01
N GLU A 1058 -12.26 33.36 -4.19
CA GLU A 1058 -11.28 33.74 -5.19
C GLU A 1058 -11.73 34.98 -6.00
N LEU A 1059 -10.76 35.70 -6.57
CA LEU A 1059 -11.02 36.85 -7.42
C LEU A 1059 -11.45 36.38 -8.82
N ASP A 1060 -12.73 36.54 -9.14
CA ASP A 1060 -13.29 36.24 -10.46
C ASP A 1060 -13.30 37.51 -11.35
N GLU A 1061 -12.28 37.64 -12.21
CA GLU A 1061 -12.14 38.78 -13.12
C GLU A 1061 -13.23 38.83 -14.20
N ASP A 1062 -13.72 37.68 -14.66
CA ASP A 1062 -14.80 37.62 -15.65
C ASP A 1062 -16.13 38.12 -15.05
N PHE A 1063 -16.38 37.79 -13.78
CA PHE A 1063 -17.53 38.33 -13.04
C PHE A 1063 -17.45 39.85 -12.89
N LEU A 1064 -16.28 40.38 -12.52
CA LEU A 1064 -16.07 41.82 -12.39
C LEU A 1064 -16.27 42.53 -13.74
N GLN A 1065 -15.72 41.96 -14.81
CA GLN A 1065 -15.92 42.47 -16.16
C GLN A 1065 -17.40 42.47 -16.54
N ALA A 1066 -18.17 41.44 -16.17
CA ALA A 1066 -19.61 41.42 -16.40
C ALA A 1066 -20.31 42.56 -15.66
N LEU A 1067 -19.98 42.83 -14.39
CA LEU A 1067 -20.56 43.97 -13.66
C LEU A 1067 -20.20 45.33 -14.29
N GLU A 1068 -19.04 45.46 -14.93
CA GLU A 1068 -18.63 46.67 -15.66
C GLU A 1068 -19.51 46.94 -16.90
N TYR A 1069 -20.18 45.91 -17.46
CA TYR A 1069 -21.23 46.07 -18.48
C TYR A 1069 -22.59 46.53 -17.91
N ALA A 1070 -22.63 46.84 -16.60
CA ALA A 1070 -23.77 47.33 -15.82
C ALA A 1070 -24.84 46.28 -15.51
N MET A 1071 -24.83 45.80 -14.26
CA MET A 1071 -25.93 45.05 -13.68
C MET A 1071 -27.00 46.03 -13.12
N PRO A 1072 -28.30 45.87 -13.43
CA PRO A 1072 -29.35 46.68 -12.80
C PRO A 1072 -29.40 46.42 -11.30
N PRO A 1073 -29.89 47.37 -10.48
CA PRO A 1073 -30.16 47.13 -9.06
C PRO A 1073 -31.02 45.89 -8.92
N THR A 1074 -30.58 44.89 -8.17
CA THR A 1074 -31.20 43.56 -8.15
C THR A 1074 -31.33 43.09 -6.71
N GLY A 1075 -32.44 42.42 -6.39
CA GLY A 1075 -32.57 41.63 -5.17
C GLY A 1075 -32.22 40.19 -5.49
N GLY A 1076 -31.39 39.55 -4.68
CA GLY A 1076 -31.08 38.12 -4.80
C GLY A 1076 -31.43 37.36 -3.53
N LEU A 1077 -31.88 36.13 -3.69
CA LEU A 1077 -32.43 35.26 -2.67
C LEU A 1077 -31.76 33.89 -2.76
N GLY A 1078 -31.29 33.35 -1.63
CA GLY A 1078 -30.86 31.96 -1.48
C GLY A 1078 -31.68 31.22 -0.42
N ILE A 1079 -32.23 30.06 -0.75
CA ILE A 1079 -32.96 29.17 0.17
C ILE A 1079 -32.32 27.79 0.15
N GLY A 1080 -31.98 27.29 1.35
CA GLY A 1080 -31.60 25.89 1.54
C GLY A 1080 -32.82 25.00 1.44
N VAL A 1081 -33.10 24.42 0.28
CA VAL A 1081 -34.32 23.60 0.03
C VAL A 1081 -34.38 22.40 0.98
N ASP A 1082 -33.24 21.78 1.27
CA ASP A 1082 -33.16 20.71 2.26
C ASP A 1082 -33.54 21.18 3.67
N ARG A 1083 -33.05 22.35 4.09
CA ARG A 1083 -33.39 22.94 5.39
C ARG A 1083 -34.86 23.35 5.46
N LEU A 1084 -35.43 23.85 4.36
CA LEU A 1084 -36.87 24.09 4.27
C LEU A 1084 -37.67 22.79 4.47
N VAL A 1085 -37.30 21.71 3.79
CA VAL A 1085 -38.00 20.42 3.94
C VAL A 1085 -37.85 19.89 5.37
N MET A 1086 -36.69 20.07 6.00
CA MET A 1086 -36.49 19.76 7.43
C MET A 1086 -37.43 20.59 8.32
N PHE A 1087 -37.55 21.89 8.06
CA PHE A 1087 -38.45 22.78 8.80
C PHE A 1087 -39.92 22.37 8.66
N LEU A 1088 -40.34 22.04 7.44
CA LEU A 1088 -41.70 21.59 7.16
C LEU A 1088 -42.02 20.24 7.80
N THR A 1089 -41.09 19.28 7.75
CA THR A 1089 -41.32 17.90 8.21
C THR A 1089 -40.95 17.66 9.68
N GLY A 1090 -40.08 18.50 10.25
CA GLY A 1090 -39.47 18.31 11.57
C GLY A 1090 -38.40 17.22 11.63
N LEU A 1091 -37.95 16.73 10.46
CA LEU A 1091 -36.99 15.64 10.33
C LEU A 1091 -35.58 16.14 10.03
N SER A 1092 -34.57 15.31 10.28
CA SER A 1092 -33.18 15.64 9.95
C SER A 1092 -32.91 15.61 8.43
N ILE A 1093 -31.82 16.25 7.97
CA ILE A 1093 -31.44 16.23 6.54
C ILE A 1093 -31.23 14.80 6.01
N ARG A 1094 -30.76 13.91 6.88
CA ARG A 1094 -30.50 12.50 6.53
C ARG A 1094 -31.78 11.69 6.40
N GLU A 1095 -32.87 12.13 7.02
CA GLU A 1095 -34.18 11.49 6.92
C GLU A 1095 -35.00 12.01 5.74
N THR A 1096 -34.85 13.29 5.40
CA THR A 1096 -35.55 13.93 4.27
C THR A 1096 -34.91 13.61 2.92
N LEU A 1097 -33.61 13.29 2.89
CA LEU A 1097 -32.93 12.79 1.69
C LEU A 1097 -33.18 11.29 1.49
N PRO A 1098 -33.52 10.85 0.25
CA PRO A 1098 -33.59 9.43 -0.07
C PRO A 1098 -32.24 8.74 0.18
N PHE A 1099 -31.14 9.31 -0.32
CA PHE A 1099 -29.80 8.71 -0.24
C PHE A 1099 -28.78 9.74 0.26
N PRO A 1100 -28.74 10.06 1.57
CA PRO A 1100 -27.70 10.92 2.10
C PRO A 1100 -26.34 10.21 2.09
N LEU A 1101 -25.25 10.97 2.05
CA LEU A 1101 -23.91 10.41 2.02
C LEU A 1101 -23.61 9.66 3.33
N VAL A 1102 -22.99 8.48 3.21
CA VAL A 1102 -22.57 7.65 4.34
C VAL A 1102 -21.12 7.24 4.18
N ARG A 1103 -20.35 7.26 5.26
CA ARG A 1103 -18.98 6.70 5.28
C ARG A 1103 -19.07 5.22 4.91
N ARG A 1104 -18.24 4.74 3.97
CA ARG A 1104 -18.15 3.30 3.68
C ARG A 1104 -17.64 2.58 4.94
N ARG A 1105 -18.21 1.40 5.21
CA ARG A 1105 -17.80 0.54 6.35
C ARG A 1105 -16.65 -0.35 5.94
#